data_AF-A0A421AY89-F1
#
_entry.id   AF-A0A421AY89-F1
#
_cell.length_a   1.000
_cell.length_b   1.000
_cell.length_c   1.000
_cell.angle_alpha   90.00
_cell.angle_beta   90.00
_cell.angle_gamma   90.00
#
_symmetry.space_group_name_H-M   'P 1'
#
loop_
_entity.id
_entity.type
_entity.pdbx_description
1 polymer ?
#
loop_
_entity_poly.entity_id
_entity_poly.type
_entity_poly.pdbx_seq_one_letter_code
_entity_poly.pdbx_strand_id
1 'polypeptide(L)'
;MSTPAVVLSGVHSGPNPSPGLGLARSLRSAWPRLRLEAVDYSPRSTGLSASEFDRVHVRPGWHDADLDALCAGLLSIVESAGAVFLPGLDLEAALLADRRPGHPALLLPPSAAFDAVVKPGETAASLLGLAVPEYRFAEGVEDGADFAVRHGWRVWVKGSRYEAVATNGRAELAAAIAGLRATWGGETLLQRHVDGAEESVVFAALDGELLGACAMRKTMVTAEGKTWAGSVDLLDPPTRARLVDLVRITRWTGGGEVEIVREADTGIPYLLEVNPRFPAWIHGATLAGVNLPARLVAAATGIPRQEREKAHSTGFVRVVEEIPAGPHAIGVVPTGQHGLSCDGELPGHCGADSPAPGGKHPSGMPVLSRRLALPRPRPRPVDLDHRRAADIADALLVDPYESPARVYFGGVLDRGLDRLAGVCRDVEDATGVPTRFAYSVKTNPDPRVLGAVLRRGALVEVISQAEARRCAAAGFPGDRVVLGGPAKWWRFDGGPVKFGAVFCDSVGDLERTLALVAEGGVYADVLGLRLAPPGVPSRFGVDVTCPRAYRAVADALRDAPVGRLGLQFHHAASQIGLRAWLREFTAAVTVAADLLARADVRARCLDLGGGWPPGLGRAELGAQLVRATRAAVRELGSLDQVLFEPGKHLVEPAMAVFTTVLDVRDGRHGRAAVVDASIAELPDWGSHPHPVLWRAPGAPWRRLPPGDESVFGRLCMEHDRPRAGLTLPDGIAEGDHLLFLDAGAYDASMSFRFGV
;
A
#
# COMPACT_ATOMS: atom_id res chain seq x y z
N MET A 1 37.16 -35.28 24.56
CA MET A 1 36.65 -33.93 24.29
C MET A 1 35.15 -33.96 24.55
N SER A 2 34.61 -33.05 25.37
CA SER A 2 33.17 -32.95 25.58
C SER A 2 32.48 -32.58 24.28
N THR A 3 31.38 -33.24 23.93
CA THR A 3 30.58 -32.88 22.75
C THR A 3 30.09 -31.44 22.92
N PRO A 4 30.42 -30.51 22.00
CA PRO A 4 29.94 -29.13 22.04
C PRO A 4 28.42 -29.06 22.13
N ALA A 5 27.90 -28.15 22.95
CA ALA A 5 26.48 -27.82 22.94
C ALA A 5 26.14 -26.85 21.80
N VAL A 6 24.86 -26.69 21.49
CA VAL A 6 24.40 -25.66 20.54
C VAL A 6 23.34 -24.80 21.22
N VAL A 7 23.54 -23.48 21.18
CA VAL A 7 22.60 -22.48 21.69
C VAL A 7 21.85 -21.87 20.50
N LEU A 8 20.52 -21.84 20.57
CA LEU A 8 19.64 -21.38 19.49
C LEU A 8 18.73 -20.26 20.00
N SER A 9 18.62 -19.17 19.24
CA SER A 9 17.65 -18.10 19.53
C SER A 9 16.43 -18.14 18.61
N GLY A 10 15.43 -17.30 18.88
CA GLY A 10 14.23 -17.17 18.07
C GLY A 10 13.43 -18.47 18.05
N VAL A 11 12.97 -18.90 19.22
CA VAL A 11 12.31 -20.22 19.39
C VAL A 11 10.78 -20.12 19.37
N HIS A 12 10.21 -18.94 19.11
CA HIS A 12 8.77 -18.81 18.96
C HIS A 12 8.24 -19.65 17.79
N SER A 13 7.18 -20.43 18.03
CA SER A 13 6.56 -21.32 17.05
C SER A 13 5.04 -21.13 17.06
N GLY A 14 4.59 -19.93 16.66
CA GLY A 14 3.18 -19.58 16.43
C GLY A 14 2.85 -19.40 14.94
N PRO A 15 1.78 -18.64 14.59
CA PRO A 15 1.43 -18.34 13.20
C PRO A 15 2.55 -17.63 12.40
N ASN A 16 3.38 -16.85 13.10
CA ASN A 16 4.62 -16.28 12.56
C ASN A 16 5.84 -16.91 13.25
N PRO A 17 6.24 -18.14 12.86
CA PRO A 17 7.28 -18.87 13.57
C PRO A 17 8.67 -18.34 13.22
N SER A 18 9.56 -18.44 14.20
CA SER A 18 11.01 -18.23 14.07
C SER A 18 11.71 -19.58 13.83
N PRO A 19 12.96 -19.61 13.34
CA PRO A 19 13.62 -20.86 12.94
C PRO A 19 14.14 -21.71 14.10
N GLY A 20 14.26 -21.19 15.32
CA GLY A 20 14.97 -21.85 16.43
C GLY A 20 14.49 -23.28 16.71
N LEU A 21 13.17 -23.51 16.74
CA LEU A 21 12.63 -24.87 16.93
C LEU A 21 12.93 -25.80 15.73
N GLY A 22 12.82 -25.28 14.51
CA GLY A 22 13.16 -26.03 13.29
C GLY A 22 14.65 -26.38 13.20
N LEU A 23 15.52 -25.50 13.69
CA LEU A 23 16.95 -25.75 13.85
C LEU A 23 17.18 -26.87 14.87
N ALA A 24 16.53 -26.81 16.03
CA ALA A 24 16.65 -27.82 17.07
C ALA A 24 16.25 -29.22 16.57
N ARG A 25 15.09 -29.34 15.91
CA ARG A 25 14.62 -30.59 15.29
C ARG A 25 15.59 -31.13 14.25
N SER A 26 16.16 -30.26 13.43
CA SER A 26 17.14 -30.64 12.40
C SER A 26 18.45 -31.16 13.03
N LEU A 27 18.92 -30.52 14.10
CA LEU A 27 20.11 -30.97 14.82
C LEU A 27 19.86 -32.28 15.58
N ARG A 28 18.69 -32.46 16.20
CA ARG A 28 18.30 -33.74 16.85
C ARG A 28 18.27 -34.91 15.89
N SER A 29 17.81 -34.69 14.65
CA SER A 29 17.84 -35.72 13.60
C SER A 29 19.28 -36.14 13.24
N ALA A 30 20.25 -35.22 13.27
CA ALA A 30 21.64 -35.59 12.99
C ALA A 30 22.38 -36.16 14.21
N TRP A 31 21.99 -35.72 15.41
CA TRP A 31 22.58 -36.07 16.70
C TRP A 31 21.51 -36.14 17.80
N PRO A 32 20.94 -37.32 18.07
CA PRO A 32 19.86 -37.47 19.05
C PRO A 32 20.23 -37.00 20.46
N ARG A 33 21.51 -37.09 20.84
CA ARG A 33 22.03 -36.76 22.18
C ARG A 33 22.82 -35.45 22.23
N LEU A 34 22.80 -34.63 21.18
CA LEU A 34 23.46 -33.32 21.20
C LEU A 34 22.78 -32.42 22.23
N ARG A 35 23.55 -31.76 23.08
CA ARG A 35 22.97 -30.81 24.05
C ARG A 35 22.51 -29.55 23.32
N LEU A 36 21.21 -29.25 23.39
CA LEU A 36 20.60 -28.09 22.76
C LEU A 36 20.03 -27.15 23.82
N GLU A 37 20.35 -25.87 23.71
CA GLU A 37 19.83 -24.85 24.62
C GLU A 37 19.07 -23.77 23.85
N ALA A 38 17.92 -23.34 24.38
CA ALA A 38 17.15 -22.24 23.82
C ALA A 38 17.49 -20.92 24.52
N VAL A 39 17.55 -19.84 23.76
CA VAL A 39 17.55 -18.46 24.27
C VAL A 39 16.39 -17.70 23.64
N ASP A 40 15.63 -16.96 24.44
CA ASP A 40 14.67 -15.99 23.92
C ASP A 40 14.57 -14.76 24.85
N TYR A 41 14.00 -13.69 24.34
CA TYR A 41 13.84 -12.40 25.04
C TYR A 41 12.42 -12.22 25.57
N SER A 42 11.63 -13.29 25.53
CA SER A 42 10.25 -13.30 25.95
C SER A 42 9.87 -14.67 26.52
N PRO A 43 9.29 -14.70 27.74
CA PRO A 43 8.75 -15.95 28.29
C PRO A 43 7.54 -16.46 27.50
N ARG A 44 7.01 -15.68 26.55
CA ARG A 44 5.86 -16.03 25.70
C ARG A 44 6.26 -16.79 24.42
N SER A 45 7.54 -17.01 24.17
CA SER A 45 7.98 -17.80 23.02
C SER A 45 7.62 -19.28 23.23
N THR A 46 6.67 -19.78 22.43
CA THR A 46 6.07 -21.10 22.62
C THR A 46 7.06 -22.26 22.54
N GLY A 47 8.10 -22.16 21.71
CA GLY A 47 9.13 -23.22 21.62
C GLY A 47 10.04 -23.33 22.84
N LEU A 48 9.94 -22.43 23.84
CA LEU A 48 10.61 -22.62 25.14
C LEU A 48 10.11 -23.86 25.90
N SER A 49 8.93 -24.39 25.55
CA SER A 49 8.39 -25.63 26.11
C SER A 49 8.74 -26.87 25.28
N ALA A 50 9.43 -26.72 24.16
CA ALA A 50 9.69 -27.82 23.25
C ALA A 50 10.70 -28.81 23.86
N SER A 51 10.38 -30.11 23.74
CA SER A 51 11.17 -31.22 24.28
C SER A 51 12.57 -31.35 23.68
N GLU A 52 12.81 -30.69 22.55
CA GLU A 52 14.06 -30.68 21.81
C GLU A 52 15.19 -29.95 22.56
N PHE A 53 14.85 -29.08 23.51
CA PHE A 53 15.80 -28.29 24.30
C PHE A 53 16.04 -28.91 25.68
N ASP A 54 17.32 -29.09 26.04
CA ASP A 54 17.73 -29.60 27.35
C ASP A 54 17.78 -28.50 28.41
N ARG A 55 17.94 -27.25 27.97
CA ARG A 55 17.98 -26.06 28.83
C ARG A 55 17.41 -24.85 28.09
N VAL A 56 16.77 -23.95 28.83
CA VAL A 56 16.21 -22.72 28.29
C VAL A 56 16.69 -21.52 29.09
N HIS A 57 16.91 -20.40 28.41
CA HIS A 57 17.34 -19.13 28.99
C HIS A 57 16.39 -18.03 28.51
N VAL A 58 15.63 -17.44 29.44
CA VAL A 58 14.82 -16.26 29.14
C VAL A 58 15.62 -15.03 29.55
N ARG A 59 15.91 -14.16 28.59
CA ARG A 59 16.67 -12.94 28.77
C ARG A 59 15.74 -11.75 28.99
N PRO A 60 16.23 -10.67 29.64
CA PRO A 60 15.50 -9.41 29.68
C PRO A 60 15.15 -8.93 28.27
N GLY A 61 13.97 -8.32 28.12
CA GLY A 61 13.55 -7.70 26.87
C GLY A 61 14.44 -6.51 26.48
N TRP A 62 14.21 -6.00 25.27
CA TRP A 62 15.04 -4.93 24.70
C TRP A 62 14.75 -3.52 25.23
N HIS A 63 13.71 -3.34 26.04
CA HIS A 63 13.39 -2.05 26.66
C HIS A 63 14.45 -1.69 27.71
N ASP A 64 15.04 -0.50 27.58
CA ASP A 64 16.00 0.11 28.52
C ASP A 64 17.26 -0.72 28.86
N ALA A 65 17.44 -1.88 28.21
CA ALA A 65 18.55 -2.77 28.46
C ALA A 65 19.87 -2.20 27.89
N ASP A 66 20.98 -2.35 28.60
CA ASP A 66 22.29 -2.12 28.01
C ASP A 66 22.57 -3.22 26.95
N LEU A 67 22.70 -2.81 25.68
CA LEU A 67 22.89 -3.73 24.56
C LEU A 67 24.24 -4.45 24.63
N ASP A 68 25.29 -3.81 25.15
CA ASP A 68 26.61 -4.42 25.31
C ASP A 68 26.58 -5.47 26.43
N ALA A 69 25.90 -5.17 27.53
CA ALA A 69 25.70 -6.13 28.62
C ALA A 69 24.85 -7.33 28.17
N LEU A 70 23.82 -7.12 27.35
CA LEU A 70 23.03 -8.20 26.76
C LEU A 70 23.90 -9.11 25.88
N CYS A 71 24.70 -8.55 24.99
CA CYS A 71 25.63 -9.31 24.13
C CYS A 71 26.65 -10.10 24.96
N ALA A 72 27.29 -9.44 25.95
CA ALA A 72 28.26 -10.08 26.83
C ALA A 72 27.64 -11.25 27.62
N GLY A 73 26.43 -11.07 28.16
CA GLY A 73 25.75 -12.13 28.86
C GLY A 73 25.33 -13.29 27.95
N LEU A 74 25.01 -13.05 26.67
CA LEU A 74 24.72 -14.14 25.73
C LEU A 74 25.99 -14.95 25.43
N LEU A 75 27.11 -14.27 25.18
CA LEU A 75 28.40 -14.93 25.01
C LEU A 75 28.80 -15.75 26.23
N SER A 76 28.58 -15.24 27.44
CA SER A 76 28.84 -15.99 28.67
C SER A 76 28.07 -17.32 28.73
N ILE A 77 26.81 -17.37 28.24
CA ILE A 77 26.04 -18.62 28.12
C ILE A 77 26.72 -19.57 27.13
N VAL A 78 27.08 -19.06 25.95
CA VAL A 78 27.70 -19.86 24.88
C VAL A 78 29.05 -20.42 25.32
N GLU A 79 29.92 -19.59 25.88
CA GLU A 79 31.26 -19.96 26.32
C GLU A 79 31.24 -20.92 27.51
N SER A 80 30.40 -20.66 28.52
CA SER A 80 30.29 -21.53 29.70
C SER A 80 29.73 -22.92 29.38
N ALA A 81 28.94 -23.02 28.31
CA ALA A 81 28.44 -24.30 27.80
C ALA A 81 29.43 -25.00 26.85
N GLY A 82 30.54 -24.37 26.47
CA GLY A 82 31.43 -24.86 25.41
C GLY A 82 30.67 -25.04 24.09
N ALA A 83 29.75 -24.12 23.81
CA ALA A 83 28.77 -24.23 22.74
C ALA A 83 29.14 -23.38 21.51
N VAL A 84 28.43 -23.64 20.41
CA VAL A 84 28.28 -22.68 19.30
C VAL A 84 26.87 -22.08 19.31
N PHE A 85 26.73 -20.87 18.78
CA PHE A 85 25.48 -20.13 18.72
C PHE A 85 24.99 -20.02 17.27
N LEU A 86 23.72 -20.37 17.02
CA LEU A 86 23.04 -20.07 15.76
C LEU A 86 21.87 -19.12 16.04
N PRO A 87 21.87 -17.90 15.46
CA PRO A 87 20.78 -16.98 15.66
C PRO A 87 19.54 -17.38 14.87
N GLY A 88 18.37 -17.23 15.49
CA GLY A 88 17.07 -17.27 14.83
C GLY A 88 16.45 -15.90 14.58
N LEU A 89 17.13 -14.81 14.97
CA LEU A 89 16.64 -13.44 14.89
C LEU A 89 17.68 -12.55 14.17
N ASP A 90 17.27 -11.88 13.10
CA ASP A 90 18.17 -11.15 12.19
C ASP A 90 18.80 -9.93 12.87
N LEU A 91 18.02 -9.17 13.66
CA LEU A 91 18.55 -8.00 14.39
C LEU A 91 19.47 -8.39 15.56
N GLU A 92 19.21 -9.51 16.21
CA GLU A 92 20.12 -10.05 17.24
C GLU A 92 21.45 -10.46 16.58
N ALA A 93 21.38 -11.16 15.44
CA ALA A 93 22.55 -11.55 14.68
C ALA A 93 23.36 -10.33 14.21
N ALA A 94 22.69 -9.30 13.70
CA ALA A 94 23.32 -8.05 13.28
C ALA A 94 24.01 -7.33 14.44
N LEU A 95 23.34 -7.23 15.60
CA LEU A 95 23.90 -6.63 16.80
C LEU A 95 25.16 -7.38 17.28
N LEU A 96 25.13 -8.72 17.28
CA LEU A 96 26.28 -9.53 17.66
C LEU A 96 27.43 -9.43 16.65
N ALA A 97 27.13 -9.38 15.34
CA ALA A 97 28.13 -9.17 14.30
C ALA A 97 28.89 -7.85 14.49
N ASP A 98 28.15 -6.79 14.84
CA ASP A 98 28.71 -5.45 15.12
C ASP A 98 29.55 -5.42 16.41
N ARG A 99 29.00 -5.92 17.52
CA ARG A 99 29.64 -5.80 18.84
C ARG A 99 30.70 -6.85 19.14
N ARG A 100 30.68 -7.98 18.43
CA ARG A 100 31.53 -9.16 18.63
C ARG A 100 32.01 -9.75 17.29
N PRO A 101 32.65 -8.93 16.44
CA PRO A 101 33.00 -9.33 15.08
C PRO A 101 33.95 -10.53 15.07
N GLY A 102 33.63 -11.55 14.27
CA GLY A 102 34.49 -12.72 14.05
C GLY A 102 34.63 -13.68 15.24
N HIS A 103 33.76 -13.58 16.26
CA HIS A 103 33.82 -14.48 17.40
C HIS A 103 33.60 -15.95 16.97
N PRO A 104 34.50 -16.89 17.29
CA PRO A 104 34.51 -18.24 16.70
C PRO A 104 33.31 -19.11 17.10
N ALA A 105 32.68 -18.82 18.24
CA ALA A 105 31.48 -19.52 18.69
C ALA A 105 30.19 -19.00 18.05
N LEU A 106 30.22 -17.88 17.30
CA LEU A 106 29.02 -17.28 16.70
C LEU A 106 28.91 -17.68 15.23
N LEU A 107 27.94 -18.51 14.89
CA LEU A 107 27.70 -18.98 13.52
C LEU A 107 26.72 -18.06 12.80
N LEU A 108 27.14 -16.81 12.61
CA LEU A 108 26.34 -15.73 12.02
C LEU A 108 27.14 -14.91 10.98
N PRO A 109 26.47 -14.20 10.07
CA PRO A 109 27.19 -13.47 9.01
C PRO A 109 27.98 -12.29 9.58
N PRO A 110 29.15 -11.92 9.00
CA PRO A 110 29.86 -10.72 9.42
C PRO A 110 29.08 -9.44 9.04
N SER A 111 29.39 -8.29 9.65
CA SER A 111 28.69 -7.03 9.38
C SER A 111 28.67 -6.64 7.89
N ALA A 112 29.75 -6.90 7.15
CA ALA A 112 29.81 -6.67 5.72
C ALA A 112 28.79 -7.50 4.91
N ALA A 113 28.43 -8.71 5.40
CA ALA A 113 27.39 -9.52 4.79
C ALA A 113 26.00 -8.93 5.07
N PHE A 114 25.76 -8.40 6.28
CA PHE A 114 24.54 -7.67 6.59
C PHE A 114 24.36 -6.44 5.69
N ASP A 115 25.43 -5.66 5.49
CA ASP A 115 25.41 -4.48 4.63
C ASP A 115 25.08 -4.84 3.17
N ALA A 116 25.59 -5.97 2.67
CA ALA A 116 25.32 -6.44 1.31
C ALA A 116 23.86 -6.83 1.05
N VAL A 117 23.09 -7.13 2.11
CA VAL A 117 21.70 -7.60 2.00
C VAL A 117 20.65 -6.57 2.44
N VAL A 118 21.08 -5.38 2.89
CA VAL A 118 20.16 -4.29 3.25
C VAL A 118 19.27 -3.94 2.07
N LYS A 119 17.96 -3.80 2.33
CA LYS A 119 16.97 -3.39 1.34
C LYS A 119 17.39 -2.08 0.67
N PRO A 120 17.37 -2.00 -0.67
CA PRO A 120 16.67 -2.87 -1.61
C PRO A 120 17.47 -4.08 -2.13
N GLY A 121 18.68 -4.31 -1.60
CA GLY A 121 19.48 -5.51 -1.86
C GLY A 121 20.25 -5.47 -3.19
N GLU A 122 20.61 -4.29 -3.71
CA GLU A 122 21.29 -4.17 -5.01
C GLU A 122 22.62 -4.93 -5.06
N THR A 123 23.41 -4.87 -3.99
CA THR A 123 24.68 -5.61 -3.90
C THR A 123 24.44 -7.11 -3.99
N ALA A 124 23.54 -7.66 -3.17
CA ALA A 124 23.18 -9.07 -3.23
C ALA A 124 22.57 -9.47 -4.59
N ALA A 125 21.70 -8.65 -5.16
CA ALA A 125 21.08 -8.92 -6.46
C ALA A 125 22.13 -9.00 -7.59
N SER A 126 23.10 -8.08 -7.59
CA SER A 126 24.21 -8.10 -8.54
C SER A 126 25.04 -9.38 -8.44
N LEU A 127 25.43 -9.78 -7.22
CA LEU A 127 26.19 -11.01 -6.97
C LEU A 127 25.40 -12.27 -7.35
N LEU A 128 24.08 -12.24 -7.14
CA LEU A 128 23.17 -13.34 -7.46
C LEU A 128 22.66 -13.32 -8.91
N GLY A 129 23.03 -12.33 -9.72
CA GLY A 129 22.52 -12.18 -11.09
C GLY A 129 20.99 -12.04 -11.17
N LEU A 130 20.39 -11.36 -10.19
CA LEU A 130 18.96 -11.11 -10.08
C LEU A 130 18.66 -9.63 -10.38
N ALA A 131 17.45 -9.34 -10.85
CA ALA A 131 16.97 -7.97 -10.96
C ALA A 131 16.39 -7.47 -9.62
N VAL A 132 16.41 -6.17 -9.38
CA VAL A 132 15.67 -5.55 -8.26
C VAL A 132 14.41 -4.90 -8.85
N PRO A 133 13.20 -5.15 -8.31
CA PRO A 133 12.01 -4.46 -8.79
C PRO A 133 12.15 -2.95 -8.58
N GLU A 134 11.59 -2.13 -9.49
CA GLU A 134 11.60 -0.66 -9.36
C GLU A 134 11.12 -0.26 -7.96
N TYR A 135 11.83 0.68 -7.34
CA TYR A 135 11.59 1.07 -5.96
C TYR A 135 11.84 2.56 -5.73
N ARG A 136 11.36 3.04 -4.58
CA ARG A 136 11.60 4.40 -4.08
C ARG A 136 11.56 4.43 -2.56
N PHE A 137 12.48 5.14 -1.92
CA PHE A 137 12.38 5.43 -0.49
C PHE A 137 11.31 6.50 -0.22
N ALA A 138 10.49 6.28 0.81
CA ALA A 138 9.45 7.19 1.21
C ALA A 138 9.42 7.34 2.74
N GLU A 139 9.35 8.59 3.21
CA GLU A 139 9.13 8.91 4.60
C GLU A 139 7.65 9.17 4.88
N GLY A 140 6.95 9.77 3.93
CA GLY A 140 5.50 9.95 3.96
C GLY A 140 4.83 9.52 2.66
N VAL A 141 3.50 9.51 2.68
CA VAL A 141 2.69 9.31 1.47
C VAL A 141 2.99 10.35 0.39
N GLU A 142 3.40 11.56 0.78
CA GLU A 142 3.78 12.63 -0.14
C GLU A 142 5.01 12.29 -0.99
N ASP A 143 5.97 11.51 -0.47
CA ASP A 143 7.20 11.16 -1.18
C ASP A 143 7.00 10.00 -2.16
N GLY A 144 5.94 9.22 -1.94
CA GLY A 144 5.69 7.94 -2.59
C GLY A 144 4.44 7.86 -3.47
N ALA A 145 3.53 8.82 -3.38
CA ALA A 145 2.24 8.75 -4.06
C ALA A 145 2.34 8.71 -5.59
N ASP A 146 3.23 9.51 -6.20
CA ASP A 146 3.44 9.49 -7.65
C ASP A 146 4.03 8.16 -8.14
N PHE A 147 4.94 7.57 -7.37
CA PHE A 147 5.47 6.23 -7.61
C PHE A 147 4.34 5.21 -7.59
N ALA A 148 3.49 5.24 -6.55
CA ALA A 148 2.35 4.34 -6.46
C ALA A 148 1.36 4.54 -7.60
N VAL A 149 0.99 5.79 -7.95
CA VAL A 149 0.11 6.10 -9.09
C VAL A 149 0.67 5.53 -10.40
N ARG A 150 1.96 5.69 -10.66
CA ARG A 150 2.63 5.16 -11.87
C ARG A 150 2.49 3.64 -11.97
N HIS A 151 2.52 2.94 -10.84
CA HIS A 151 2.36 1.49 -10.75
C HIS A 151 0.91 1.04 -10.49
N GLY A 152 -0.07 1.93 -10.70
CA GLY A 152 -1.49 1.60 -10.53
C GLY A 152 -1.87 1.24 -9.11
N TRP A 153 -1.19 1.87 -8.15
CA TRP A 153 -1.25 1.65 -6.71
C TRP A 153 -0.80 0.28 -6.21
N ARG A 154 -0.46 -0.68 -7.09
CA ARG A 154 0.03 -2.01 -6.70
C ARG A 154 1.50 -1.93 -6.28
N VAL A 155 1.74 -1.50 -5.05
CA VAL A 155 3.07 -1.36 -4.47
C VAL A 155 3.16 -2.05 -3.11
N TRP A 156 4.36 -2.47 -2.77
CA TRP A 156 4.71 -2.96 -1.44
C TRP A 156 5.42 -1.86 -0.68
N VAL A 157 4.93 -1.53 0.52
CA VAL A 157 5.67 -0.74 1.51
C VAL A 157 6.45 -1.71 2.36
N LYS A 158 7.78 -1.64 2.31
CA LYS A 158 8.69 -2.50 3.08
C LYS A 158 9.33 -1.69 4.19
N GLY A 159 9.33 -2.23 5.40
CA GLY A 159 10.11 -1.66 6.50
C GLY A 159 11.60 -1.82 6.22
N SER A 160 12.41 -0.95 6.81
CA SER A 160 13.87 -0.94 6.67
C SER A 160 14.53 -2.28 7.00
N ARG A 161 13.92 -3.05 7.91
CA ARG A 161 14.42 -4.34 8.40
C ARG A 161 13.43 -5.48 8.21
N TYR A 162 12.17 -5.29 8.57
CA TYR A 162 11.14 -6.34 8.51
C TYR A 162 9.84 -5.84 7.90
N GLU A 163 9.03 -6.82 7.53
CA GLU A 163 7.65 -6.66 7.08
C GLU A 163 7.51 -5.93 5.74
N ALA A 164 6.46 -6.33 5.04
CA ALA A 164 6.04 -5.74 3.80
C ALA A 164 4.51 -5.71 3.81
N VAL A 165 3.94 -4.59 3.43
CA VAL A 165 2.49 -4.39 3.34
C VAL A 165 2.18 -4.03 1.90
N ALA A 166 1.34 -4.83 1.25
CA ALA A 166 0.81 -4.49 -0.06
C ALA A 166 -0.24 -3.39 0.09
N THR A 167 -0.22 -2.43 -0.81
CA THR A 167 -1.21 -1.34 -0.86
C THR A 167 -1.78 -1.26 -2.26
N ASN A 168 -3.00 -0.76 -2.37
CA ASN A 168 -3.75 -0.56 -3.63
C ASN A 168 -4.42 0.83 -3.67
N GLY A 169 -4.05 1.73 -2.77
CA GLY A 169 -4.58 3.10 -2.75
C GLY A 169 -3.78 4.04 -1.85
N ARG A 170 -4.09 5.34 -1.92
CA ARG A 170 -3.38 6.40 -1.18
C ARG A 170 -3.50 6.25 0.33
N ALA A 171 -4.69 5.94 0.83
CA ALA A 171 -4.96 5.76 2.25
C ALA A 171 -4.17 4.57 2.81
N GLU A 172 -4.23 3.42 2.12
CA GLU A 172 -3.46 2.23 2.47
C GLU A 172 -1.95 2.49 2.43
N LEU A 173 -1.46 3.22 1.43
CA LEU A 173 -0.06 3.65 1.35
C LEU A 173 0.35 4.48 2.55
N ALA A 174 -0.44 5.49 2.91
CA ALA A 174 -0.16 6.34 4.07
C ALA A 174 -0.16 5.55 5.38
N ALA A 175 -1.16 4.71 5.59
CA ALA A 175 -1.28 3.86 6.77
C ALA A 175 -0.12 2.86 6.86
N ALA A 176 0.26 2.23 5.76
CA ALA A 176 1.36 1.29 5.70
C ALA A 176 2.72 1.95 5.99
N ILE A 177 2.99 3.14 5.42
CA ILE A 177 4.21 3.89 5.70
C ILE A 177 4.26 4.28 7.19
N ALA A 178 3.19 4.90 7.71
CA ALA A 178 3.12 5.32 9.11
C ALA A 178 3.26 4.14 10.08
N GLY A 179 2.54 3.04 9.83
CA GLY A 179 2.56 1.84 10.66
C GLY A 179 3.92 1.15 10.68
N LEU A 180 4.57 1.00 9.52
CA LEU A 180 5.90 0.39 9.44
C LEU A 180 6.97 1.27 10.06
N ARG A 181 6.88 2.60 9.92
CA ARG A 181 7.78 3.53 10.62
C ARG A 181 7.61 3.47 12.12
N ALA A 182 6.37 3.54 12.62
CA ALA A 182 6.09 3.43 14.05
C ALA A 182 6.57 2.09 14.63
N THR A 183 6.47 1.01 13.86
CA THR A 183 6.88 -0.33 14.29
C THR A 183 8.40 -0.51 14.23
N TRP A 184 9.01 -0.25 13.09
CA TRP A 184 10.40 -0.64 12.79
C TRP A 184 11.41 0.51 12.83
N GLY A 185 10.93 1.76 12.78
CA GLY A 185 11.77 2.94 12.62
C GLY A 185 12.43 3.06 11.24
N GLY A 186 13.04 4.21 11.00
CA GLY A 186 13.75 4.53 9.76
C GLY A 186 12.83 4.79 8.56
N GLU A 187 13.44 4.91 7.38
CA GLU A 187 12.73 5.06 6.10
C GLU A 187 12.02 3.77 5.68
N THR A 188 10.95 3.94 4.89
CA THR A 188 10.30 2.82 4.21
C THR A 188 10.72 2.75 2.75
N LEU A 189 10.69 1.54 2.20
CA LEU A 189 10.96 1.29 0.79
C LEU A 189 9.65 0.94 0.09
N LEU A 190 9.23 1.77 -0.86
CA LEU A 190 8.17 1.43 -1.82
C LEU A 190 8.77 0.60 -2.94
N GLN A 191 8.14 -0.51 -3.27
CA GLN A 191 8.58 -1.38 -4.36
C GLN A 191 7.40 -1.76 -5.23
N ARG A 192 7.56 -1.76 -6.57
CA ARG A 192 6.49 -2.18 -7.47
C ARG A 192 6.08 -3.63 -7.17
N HIS A 193 4.79 -3.94 -7.28
CA HIS A 193 4.36 -5.33 -7.27
C HIS A 193 4.87 -6.06 -8.54
N VAL A 194 5.26 -7.32 -8.38
CA VAL A 194 5.67 -8.22 -9.47
C VAL A 194 4.75 -9.43 -9.44
N ASP A 195 3.94 -9.60 -10.49
CA ASP A 195 3.09 -10.78 -10.65
C ASP A 195 3.97 -11.97 -11.04
N GLY A 196 4.02 -13.01 -10.21
CA GLY A 196 4.95 -14.12 -10.44
C GLY A 196 4.90 -15.24 -9.41
N ALA A 197 5.68 -16.28 -9.67
CA ALA A 197 5.85 -17.38 -8.73
C ALA A 197 6.95 -17.05 -7.71
N GLU A 198 6.65 -17.23 -6.42
CA GLU A 198 7.64 -17.06 -5.34
C GLU A 198 8.51 -18.32 -5.20
N GLU A 199 9.83 -18.09 -5.18
CA GLU A 199 10.88 -19.09 -5.03
C GLU A 199 11.78 -18.65 -3.86
N SER A 200 12.30 -19.61 -3.10
CA SER A 200 13.26 -19.33 -2.02
C SER A 200 14.48 -20.24 -2.17
N VAL A 201 15.67 -19.70 -1.94
CA VAL A 201 16.92 -20.46 -1.89
C VAL A 201 17.49 -20.36 -0.49
N VAL A 202 17.62 -21.49 0.19
CA VAL A 202 18.24 -21.56 1.52
C VAL A 202 19.62 -22.17 1.43
N PHE A 203 20.55 -21.68 2.26
CA PHE A 203 21.93 -22.13 2.25
C PHE A 203 22.59 -22.08 3.63
N ALA A 204 23.70 -22.80 3.75
CA ALA A 204 24.60 -22.76 4.90
C ALA A 204 26.03 -22.51 4.42
N ALA A 205 26.74 -21.63 5.11
CA ALA A 205 28.13 -21.30 4.83
C ALA A 205 28.96 -21.14 6.10
N LEU A 206 30.27 -21.35 5.99
CA LEU A 206 31.23 -21.12 7.06
C LEU A 206 32.47 -20.45 6.47
N ASP A 207 32.82 -19.27 6.98
CA ASP A 207 33.93 -18.43 6.53
C ASP A 207 34.06 -18.30 4.99
N GLY A 208 32.93 -18.07 4.32
CA GLY A 208 32.90 -17.91 2.86
C GLY A 208 32.98 -19.22 2.06
N GLU A 209 32.88 -20.38 2.70
CA GLU A 209 32.68 -21.67 2.03
C GLU A 209 31.20 -22.10 2.07
N LEU A 210 30.63 -22.42 0.90
CA LEU A 210 29.25 -22.92 0.79
C LEU A 210 29.19 -24.42 1.15
N LEU A 211 28.56 -24.75 2.28
CA LEU A 211 28.40 -26.12 2.78
C LEU A 211 27.22 -26.87 2.14
N GLY A 212 26.23 -26.11 1.64
CA GLY A 212 25.07 -26.66 0.97
C GLY A 212 24.00 -25.62 0.70
N ALA A 213 23.12 -25.91 -0.26
CA ALA A 213 21.96 -25.11 -0.58
C ALA A 213 20.85 -25.97 -1.19
N CYS A 214 19.61 -25.51 -1.08
CA CYS A 214 18.47 -26.07 -1.78
C CYS A 214 17.45 -24.98 -2.11
N ALA A 215 16.62 -25.22 -3.11
CA ALA A 215 15.51 -24.37 -3.48
C ALA A 215 14.22 -24.87 -2.82
N MET A 216 13.31 -23.95 -2.52
CA MET A 216 11.98 -24.25 -2.01
C MET A 216 10.95 -23.46 -2.79
N ARG A 217 9.87 -24.13 -3.21
CA ARG A 217 8.69 -23.50 -3.79
C ARG A 217 7.53 -23.60 -2.81
N LYS A 218 6.94 -22.45 -2.48
CA LYS A 218 5.78 -22.38 -1.59
C LYS A 218 4.57 -23.02 -2.28
N THR A 219 3.92 -23.98 -1.62
CA THR A 219 2.67 -24.60 -2.10
C THR A 219 1.45 -24.17 -1.27
N MET A 220 1.69 -23.73 -0.03
CA MET A 220 0.66 -23.19 0.86
C MET A 220 1.27 -22.16 1.81
N VAL A 221 0.54 -21.09 2.11
CA VAL A 221 0.96 -20.01 3.03
C VAL A 221 -0.11 -19.72 4.09
N THR A 222 0.29 -19.14 5.23
CA THR A 222 -0.64 -18.61 6.24
C THR A 222 -1.29 -17.30 5.78
N ALA A 223 -2.28 -16.81 6.52
CA ALA A 223 -2.88 -15.49 6.29
C ALA A 223 -1.85 -14.34 6.37
N GLU A 224 -0.78 -14.53 7.14
CA GLU A 224 0.36 -13.61 7.27
C GLU A 224 1.46 -13.83 6.20
N GLY A 225 1.21 -14.67 5.19
CA GLY A 225 2.12 -14.95 4.09
C GLY A 225 3.30 -15.88 4.43
N LYS A 226 3.26 -16.58 5.57
CA LYS A 226 4.35 -17.48 6.00
C LYS A 226 4.20 -18.86 5.38
N THR A 227 5.30 -19.51 4.99
CA THR A 227 5.28 -20.85 4.39
C THR A 227 4.63 -21.88 5.32
N TRP A 228 3.54 -22.51 4.86
CA TRP A 228 2.88 -23.61 5.57
C TRP A 228 3.21 -24.97 4.96
N ALA A 229 3.35 -25.02 3.63
CA ALA A 229 3.83 -26.19 2.90
C ALA A 229 4.71 -25.76 1.72
N GLY A 230 5.63 -26.64 1.30
CA GLY A 230 6.48 -26.39 0.15
C GLY A 230 7.16 -27.66 -0.38
N SER A 231 7.57 -27.61 -1.65
CA SER A 231 8.48 -28.60 -2.24
C SER A 231 9.92 -28.13 -2.12
N VAL A 232 10.85 -29.06 -1.94
CA VAL A 232 12.28 -28.79 -1.82
C VAL A 232 13.02 -29.51 -2.94
N ASP A 233 13.81 -28.74 -3.69
CA ASP A 233 14.55 -29.22 -4.86
C ASP A 233 16.05 -28.88 -4.72
N LEU A 234 16.89 -29.62 -5.44
CA LEU A 234 18.30 -29.26 -5.55
C LEU A 234 18.45 -27.99 -6.39
N LEU A 235 19.44 -27.17 -6.02
CA LEU A 235 19.74 -25.93 -6.72
C LEU A 235 20.41 -26.21 -8.08
N ASP A 236 19.98 -25.52 -9.13
CA ASP A 236 20.60 -25.64 -10.45
C ASP A 236 22.06 -25.12 -10.43
N PRO A 237 22.95 -25.67 -11.28
CA PRO A 237 24.37 -25.30 -11.24
C PRO A 237 24.66 -23.79 -11.45
N PRO A 238 23.99 -23.08 -12.37
CA PRO A 238 24.15 -21.62 -12.51
C PRO A 238 23.80 -20.84 -11.25
N THR A 239 22.64 -21.10 -10.63
CA THR A 239 22.24 -20.41 -9.40
C THR A 239 23.18 -20.75 -8.25
N ARG A 240 23.62 -22.00 -8.15
CA ARG A 240 24.61 -22.42 -7.16
C ARG A 240 25.95 -21.69 -7.31
N ALA A 241 26.43 -21.49 -8.54
CA ALA A 241 27.70 -20.78 -8.77
C ALA A 241 27.64 -19.32 -8.28
N ARG A 242 26.55 -18.61 -8.56
CA ARG A 242 26.36 -17.23 -8.08
C ARG A 242 26.23 -17.15 -6.57
N LEU A 243 25.57 -18.14 -5.96
CA LEU A 243 25.49 -18.24 -4.50
C LEU A 243 26.87 -18.46 -3.86
N VAL A 244 27.75 -19.25 -4.49
CA VAL A 244 29.15 -19.40 -4.05
C VAL A 244 29.87 -18.05 -4.10
N ASP A 245 29.64 -17.24 -5.13
CA ASP A 245 30.23 -15.90 -5.21
C ASP A 245 29.73 -14.96 -4.10
N LEU A 246 28.43 -14.91 -3.84
CA LEU A 246 27.86 -14.15 -2.71
C LEU A 246 28.51 -14.56 -1.38
N VAL A 247 28.55 -15.87 -1.12
CA VAL A 247 29.09 -16.44 0.12
C VAL A 247 30.57 -16.10 0.28
N ARG A 248 31.37 -16.30 -0.78
CA ARG A 248 32.81 -16.05 -0.78
C ARG A 248 33.13 -14.56 -0.58
N ILE A 249 32.47 -13.68 -1.34
CA ILE A 249 32.76 -12.24 -1.33
C ILE A 249 32.39 -11.61 0.01
N THR A 250 31.30 -12.05 0.62
CA THR A 250 30.85 -11.52 1.92
C THR A 250 31.47 -12.25 3.12
N ARG A 251 32.28 -13.29 2.88
CA ARG A 251 32.78 -14.24 3.92
C ARG A 251 31.66 -14.76 4.80
N TRP A 252 30.54 -15.14 4.18
CA TRP A 252 29.32 -15.51 4.89
C TRP A 252 29.58 -16.68 5.85
N THR A 253 29.07 -16.56 7.07
CA THR A 253 29.03 -17.61 8.08
C THR A 253 27.59 -17.74 8.59
N GLY A 254 27.11 -18.95 8.83
CA GLY A 254 25.75 -19.20 9.28
C GLY A 254 24.79 -19.61 8.16
N GLY A 255 23.50 -19.55 8.47
CA GLY A 255 22.43 -19.78 7.51
C GLY A 255 22.06 -18.52 6.73
N GLY A 256 21.44 -18.69 5.56
CA GLY A 256 20.84 -17.60 4.81
C GLY A 256 19.69 -18.06 3.92
N GLU A 257 18.81 -17.13 3.58
CA GLU A 257 17.70 -17.35 2.66
C GLU A 257 17.64 -16.21 1.63
N VAL A 258 17.50 -16.55 0.35
CA VAL A 258 17.24 -15.60 -0.74
C VAL A 258 15.80 -15.80 -1.20
N GLU A 259 14.96 -14.78 -1.04
CA GLU A 259 13.58 -14.78 -1.54
C GLU A 259 13.50 -14.11 -2.91
N ILE A 260 12.87 -14.80 -3.87
CA ILE A 260 12.84 -14.43 -5.29
C ILE A 260 11.39 -14.49 -5.78
N VAL A 261 11.02 -13.59 -6.68
CA VAL A 261 9.81 -13.73 -7.49
C VAL A 261 10.17 -13.81 -8.97
N ARG A 262 9.62 -14.81 -9.67
CA ARG A 262 9.80 -14.96 -11.12
C ARG A 262 8.59 -14.39 -11.84
N GLU A 263 8.79 -13.27 -12.55
CA GLU A 263 7.70 -12.54 -13.21
C GLU A 263 7.02 -13.42 -14.28
N ALA A 264 5.70 -13.49 -14.25
CA ALA A 264 4.91 -14.42 -15.07
C ALA A 264 5.02 -14.13 -16.58
N ASP A 265 5.06 -12.85 -16.96
CA ASP A 265 5.07 -12.42 -18.36
C ASP A 265 6.45 -12.56 -19.02
N THR A 266 7.52 -12.29 -18.27
CA THR A 266 8.89 -12.18 -18.81
C THR A 266 9.82 -13.32 -18.39
N GLY A 267 9.48 -14.05 -17.32
CA GLY A 267 10.33 -15.06 -16.68
C GLY A 267 11.53 -14.48 -15.91
N ILE A 268 11.66 -13.16 -15.82
CA ILE A 268 12.78 -12.49 -15.14
C ILE A 268 12.69 -12.75 -13.62
N PRO A 269 13.76 -13.24 -12.99
CA PRO A 269 13.82 -13.42 -11.55
C PRO A 269 14.21 -12.11 -10.84
N TYR A 270 13.39 -11.70 -9.89
CA TYR A 270 13.58 -10.51 -9.08
C TYR A 270 13.88 -10.85 -7.63
N LEU A 271 14.88 -10.20 -7.04
CA LEU A 271 15.18 -10.32 -5.62
C LEU A 271 14.11 -9.57 -4.79
N LEU A 272 13.50 -10.27 -3.83
CA LEU A 272 12.58 -9.68 -2.88
C LEU A 272 13.28 -9.28 -1.57
N GLU A 273 14.09 -10.19 -1.04
CA GLU A 273 14.79 -10.05 0.25
C GLU A 273 15.89 -11.12 0.37
N VAL A 274 16.95 -10.83 1.14
CA VAL A 274 17.90 -11.85 1.61
C VAL A 274 17.93 -11.81 3.13
N ASN A 275 17.49 -12.90 3.77
CA ASN A 275 17.50 -13.02 5.22
C ASN A 275 18.85 -13.58 5.69
N PRO A 276 19.58 -12.90 6.59
CA PRO A 276 20.88 -13.31 7.11
C PRO A 276 20.81 -14.40 8.19
N ARG A 277 19.84 -15.33 8.04
CA ARG A 277 19.62 -16.48 8.93
C ARG A 277 18.88 -17.59 8.20
N PHE A 278 18.77 -18.75 8.85
CA PHE A 278 17.87 -19.79 8.35
C PHE A 278 16.40 -19.35 8.41
N PRO A 279 15.58 -19.81 7.45
CA PRO A 279 14.15 -19.58 7.47
C PRO A 279 13.45 -20.45 8.50
N ALA A 280 12.26 -20.04 8.90
CA ALA A 280 11.44 -20.81 9.83
C ALA A 280 11.12 -22.23 9.32
N TRP A 281 11.12 -22.43 7.99
CA TRP A 281 10.80 -23.70 7.36
C TRP A 281 12.01 -24.63 7.21
N ILE A 282 13.19 -24.27 7.74
CA ILE A 282 14.45 -25.02 7.55
C ILE A 282 14.36 -26.53 7.88
N HIS A 283 13.53 -26.92 8.85
CA HIS A 283 13.32 -28.33 9.15
C HIS A 283 12.68 -29.10 7.99
N GLY A 284 11.87 -28.44 7.16
CA GLY A 284 11.33 -29.00 5.93
C GLY A 284 12.42 -29.41 4.94
N ALA A 285 13.51 -28.63 4.82
CA ALA A 285 14.67 -29.02 4.02
C ALA A 285 15.34 -30.28 4.59
N THR A 286 15.45 -30.38 5.91
CA THR A 286 15.95 -31.58 6.59
C THR A 286 15.09 -32.81 6.29
N LEU A 287 13.77 -32.69 6.37
CA LEU A 287 12.84 -33.77 6.02
C LEU A 287 12.94 -34.17 4.53
N ALA A 288 13.31 -33.23 3.67
CA ALA A 288 13.60 -33.47 2.26
C ALA A 288 15.01 -34.03 1.99
N GLY A 289 15.78 -34.32 3.04
CA GLY A 289 17.12 -34.91 2.93
C GLY A 289 18.24 -33.90 2.78
N VAL A 290 18.01 -32.61 3.06
CA VAL A 290 19.03 -31.56 3.03
C VAL A 290 19.15 -30.90 4.41
N ASN A 291 19.93 -31.51 5.31
CA ASN A 291 20.10 -31.03 6.68
C ASN A 291 21.22 -29.96 6.78
N LEU A 292 20.93 -28.77 6.27
CA LEU A 292 21.87 -27.62 6.29
C LEU A 292 22.33 -27.21 7.70
N PRO A 293 21.46 -27.17 8.74
CA PRO A 293 21.90 -26.86 10.10
C PRO A 293 22.96 -27.84 10.62
N ALA A 294 22.77 -29.14 10.38
CA ALA A 294 23.74 -30.15 10.79
C ALA A 294 25.06 -30.05 10.00
N ARG A 295 25.02 -29.71 8.71
CA ARG A 295 26.25 -29.46 7.92
C ARG A 295 27.05 -28.29 8.50
N LEU A 296 26.38 -27.19 8.84
CA LEU A 296 27.00 -26.02 9.46
C LEU A 296 27.65 -26.35 10.81
N VAL A 297 26.92 -26.97 11.71
CA VAL A 297 27.44 -27.33 13.04
C VAL A 297 28.57 -28.35 12.92
N ALA A 298 28.46 -29.34 12.04
CA ALA A 298 29.53 -30.33 11.83
C ALA A 298 30.82 -29.67 11.32
N ALA A 299 30.70 -28.74 10.36
CA ALA A 299 31.84 -28.00 9.83
C ALA A 299 32.49 -27.10 10.90
N ALA A 300 31.68 -26.40 11.70
CA ALA A 300 32.19 -25.48 12.72
C ALA A 300 32.80 -26.17 13.95
N THR A 301 32.30 -27.35 14.32
CA THR A 301 32.68 -28.04 15.56
C THR A 301 33.56 -29.28 15.35
N GLY A 302 33.62 -29.79 14.12
CA GLY A 302 34.30 -31.05 13.79
C GLY A 302 33.57 -32.32 14.27
N ILE A 303 32.37 -32.21 14.87
CA ILE A 303 31.61 -33.37 15.31
C ILE A 303 31.10 -34.14 14.08
N PRO A 304 31.39 -35.45 13.94
CA PRO A 304 30.85 -36.25 12.85
C PRO A 304 29.34 -36.47 13.04
N ARG A 305 28.57 -36.37 11.95
CA ARG A 305 27.12 -36.64 11.94
C ARG A 305 26.86 -38.12 12.21
N GLN A 306 25.94 -38.43 13.13
CA GLN A 306 25.60 -39.82 13.50
C GLN A 306 24.62 -40.45 12.50
N GLU A 307 23.68 -39.66 11.99
CA GLU A 307 22.73 -40.10 10.97
C GLU A 307 23.07 -39.49 9.60
N ARG A 308 22.92 -40.30 8.54
CA ARG A 308 23.03 -39.81 7.16
C ARG A 308 21.75 -39.08 6.76
N GLU A 309 21.91 -38.04 5.95
CA GLU A 309 20.79 -37.38 5.30
C GLU A 309 19.95 -38.39 4.51
N LYS A 310 18.70 -38.57 4.92
CA LYS A 310 17.70 -39.36 4.21
C LYS A 310 16.52 -38.46 3.89
N ALA A 311 16.13 -38.44 2.62
CA ALA A 311 14.89 -37.79 2.23
C ALA A 311 13.71 -38.66 2.69
N HIS A 312 12.85 -38.10 3.53
CA HIS A 312 11.57 -38.71 3.89
C HIS A 312 10.48 -38.39 2.87
N SER A 313 10.64 -37.29 2.11
CA SER A 313 9.70 -36.74 1.14
C SER A 313 10.44 -35.73 0.24
N THR A 314 9.85 -35.30 -0.88
CA THR A 314 10.32 -34.16 -1.68
C THR A 314 9.69 -32.82 -1.25
N GLY A 315 8.86 -32.83 -0.20
CA GLY A 315 8.22 -31.63 0.35
C GLY A 315 7.82 -31.80 1.81
N PHE A 316 7.31 -30.74 2.41
CA PHE A 316 6.89 -30.71 3.79
C PHE A 316 5.57 -29.95 3.97
N VAL A 317 4.89 -30.23 5.06
CA VAL A 317 3.72 -29.49 5.54
C VAL A 317 3.88 -29.26 7.04
N ARG A 318 3.44 -28.10 7.52
CA ARG A 318 3.38 -27.77 8.95
C ARG A 318 2.06 -28.22 9.54
N VAL A 319 2.13 -28.68 10.78
CA VAL A 319 0.97 -29.02 11.60
C VAL A 319 1.07 -28.27 12.93
N VAL A 320 -0.08 -28.10 13.58
CA VAL A 320 -0.14 -27.55 14.94
C VAL A 320 -0.13 -28.72 15.92
N GLU A 321 0.80 -28.69 16.87
CA GLU A 321 0.96 -29.71 17.90
C GLU A 321 0.73 -29.07 19.27
N GLU A 322 -0.06 -29.75 20.11
CA GLU A 322 -0.18 -29.42 21.53
C GLU A 322 0.95 -30.11 22.30
N ILE A 323 1.73 -29.34 23.06
CA ILE A 323 2.86 -29.85 23.85
C ILE A 323 2.72 -29.49 25.33
N PRO A 324 3.31 -30.27 26.25
CA PRO A 324 3.33 -29.91 27.67
C PRO A 324 4.00 -28.55 27.88
N ALA A 325 3.36 -27.66 28.66
CA ALA A 325 3.96 -26.38 29.00
C ALA A 325 5.11 -26.57 29.99
N GLY A 326 6.29 -26.02 29.66
CA GLY A 326 7.44 -26.00 30.56
C GLY A 326 7.26 -25.00 31.70
N PRO A 327 7.94 -25.18 32.84
CA PRO A 327 7.85 -24.28 34.00
C PRO A 327 8.30 -22.83 33.68
N HIS A 328 9.04 -22.63 32.60
CA HIS A 328 9.55 -21.33 32.14
C HIS A 328 8.62 -20.61 31.15
N ALA A 329 7.57 -21.27 30.63
CA ALA A 329 6.68 -20.73 29.60
C ALA A 329 5.40 -20.07 30.18
N ILE A 330 5.39 -19.76 31.48
CA ILE A 330 4.17 -19.39 32.19
C ILE A 330 4.13 -17.88 32.41
N GLY A 331 3.45 -17.20 31.49
CA GLY A 331 2.86 -15.89 31.70
C GLY A 331 1.40 -15.93 31.27
N VAL A 332 0.56 -16.69 32.00
CA VAL A 332 -0.90 -16.67 31.80
C VAL A 332 -1.39 -15.29 32.19
N VAL A 333 -1.57 -14.42 31.20
CA VAL A 333 -2.39 -13.21 31.38
C VAL A 333 -3.85 -13.69 31.32
N PRO A 334 -4.68 -13.40 32.33
CA PRO A 334 -6.11 -13.69 32.24
C PRO A 334 -6.66 -13.07 30.96
N THR A 335 -7.49 -13.81 30.24
CA THR A 335 -8.14 -13.44 28.96
C THR A 335 -9.02 -12.16 29.02
N GLY A 336 -9.04 -11.44 30.14
CA GLY A 336 -9.86 -10.25 30.38
C GLY A 336 -9.26 -8.90 30.00
N GLN A 337 -8.05 -8.83 29.43
CA GLN A 337 -7.46 -7.59 28.91
C GLN A 337 -7.51 -7.49 27.36
N HIS A 338 -8.43 -8.20 26.72
CA HIS A 338 -8.88 -7.79 25.40
C HIS A 338 -9.72 -6.51 25.60
N GLY A 339 -9.08 -5.35 25.55
CA GLY A 339 -9.79 -4.16 25.09
C GLY A 339 -10.45 -4.55 23.77
N LEU A 340 -11.76 -4.34 23.66
CA LEU A 340 -12.51 -4.45 22.43
C LEU A 340 -11.76 -3.64 21.36
N SER A 341 -10.90 -4.29 20.57
CA SER A 341 -10.43 -3.70 19.33
C SER A 341 -11.67 -3.63 18.47
N CYS A 342 -12.21 -2.43 18.35
CA CYS A 342 -13.26 -2.10 17.40
C CYS A 342 -12.82 -2.68 16.04
N ASP A 343 -13.62 -3.58 15.46
CA ASP A 343 -13.42 -4.18 14.13
C ASP A 343 -13.58 -3.14 12.99
N GLY A 344 -12.98 -1.97 13.13
CA GLY A 344 -13.06 -0.85 12.20
C GLY A 344 -11.88 0.12 12.23
N GLU A 345 -10.87 -0.09 13.09
CA GLU A 345 -9.65 0.72 13.05
C GLU A 345 -8.65 0.14 12.03
N LEU A 346 -8.18 1.01 11.14
CA LEU A 346 -7.12 0.72 10.17
C LEU A 346 -5.93 0.01 10.86
N PRO A 347 -5.29 -0.98 10.20
CA PRO A 347 -4.16 -1.71 10.78
C PRO A 347 -2.99 -0.74 11.00
N GLY A 348 -2.77 -0.31 12.24
CA GLY A 348 -1.67 0.61 12.57
C GLY A 348 -1.65 1.23 13.96
N HIS A 349 -2.69 1.09 14.79
CA HIS A 349 -2.81 1.89 16.01
C HIS A 349 -2.96 1.15 17.35
N CYS A 350 -2.80 -0.17 17.39
CA CYS A 350 -2.60 -0.84 18.69
C CYS A 350 -1.19 -0.51 19.22
N GLY A 351 -1.13 0.17 20.36
CA GLY A 351 0.08 0.71 20.98
C GLY A 351 1.30 -0.23 20.92
N ALA A 352 2.39 0.28 20.35
CA ALA A 352 3.65 -0.42 20.09
C ALA A 352 4.52 -0.70 21.33
N ASP A 353 3.99 -0.46 22.54
CA ASP A 353 4.76 -0.39 23.79
C ASP A 353 4.47 -1.52 24.79
N SER A 354 3.63 -2.48 24.41
CA SER A 354 3.60 -3.77 25.09
C SER A 354 3.31 -4.85 24.06
N PRO A 355 4.13 -5.92 23.97
CA PRO A 355 3.79 -7.04 23.10
C PRO A 355 2.41 -7.53 23.54
N ALA A 356 1.42 -7.39 22.67
CA ALA A 356 0.09 -7.96 22.91
C ALA A 356 0.26 -9.46 23.23
N PRO A 357 -0.56 -10.04 24.12
CA PRO A 357 -0.59 -11.49 24.32
C PRO A 357 -0.77 -12.18 22.95
N GLY A 358 0.21 -12.99 22.51
CA GLY A 358 0.16 -13.64 21.18
C GLY A 358 0.54 -12.76 19.98
N GLY A 359 1.17 -11.60 20.17
CA GLY A 359 1.60 -10.72 19.08
C GLY A 359 2.65 -11.34 18.13
N LYS A 360 2.74 -10.80 16.91
CA LYS A 360 3.55 -11.30 15.78
C LYS A 360 5.07 -11.40 16.04
N HIS A 361 5.60 -10.64 16.99
CA HIS A 361 7.03 -10.57 17.35
C HIS A 361 7.25 -10.64 18.87
N PRO A 362 7.01 -11.79 19.52
CA PRO A 362 7.03 -11.88 20.98
C PRO A 362 8.42 -11.60 21.55
N SER A 363 9.49 -11.88 20.81
CA SER A 363 10.89 -11.58 21.17
C SER A 363 11.25 -10.09 21.10
N GLY A 364 10.33 -9.19 20.75
CA GLY A 364 10.54 -7.73 20.83
C GLY A 364 11.42 -7.11 19.74
N MET A 365 11.54 -7.73 18.56
CA MET A 365 12.32 -7.19 17.43
C MET A 365 11.96 -5.76 17.01
N PRO A 366 10.69 -5.31 17.02
CA PRO A 366 10.35 -3.91 16.76
C PRO A 366 11.08 -2.93 17.70
N VAL A 367 11.16 -3.28 18.99
CA VAL A 367 11.82 -2.45 20.02
C VAL A 367 13.31 -2.36 19.73
N LEU A 368 13.97 -3.50 19.46
CA LEU A 368 15.37 -3.54 19.11
C LEU A 368 15.65 -2.73 17.82
N SER A 369 14.81 -2.87 16.80
CA SER A 369 14.93 -2.12 15.55
C SER A 369 14.94 -0.62 15.78
N ARG A 370 14.00 -0.10 16.58
CA ARG A 370 13.94 1.33 16.92
C ARG A 370 15.16 1.81 17.70
N ARG A 371 15.73 0.97 18.57
CA ARG A 371 16.95 1.30 19.33
C ARG A 371 18.22 1.28 18.48
N LEU A 372 18.25 0.43 17.45
CA LEU A 372 19.36 0.36 16.48
C LEU A 372 19.23 1.40 15.37
N ALA A 373 18.05 2.01 15.20
CA ALA A 373 17.86 3.11 14.27
C ALA A 373 18.72 4.30 14.72
N LEU A 374 19.53 4.83 13.81
CA LEU A 374 20.31 6.04 14.07
C LEU A 374 19.36 7.20 14.40
N PRO A 375 19.68 8.06 15.38
CA PRO A 375 18.94 9.28 15.62
C PRO A 375 18.92 10.10 14.33
N ARG A 376 17.72 10.36 13.80
CA ARG A 376 17.58 11.20 12.62
C ARG A 376 17.45 12.65 13.02
N PRO A 377 18.08 13.59 12.30
CA PRO A 377 17.80 15.00 12.48
C PRO A 377 16.30 15.23 12.28
N ARG A 378 15.68 16.00 13.17
CA ARG A 378 14.28 16.38 13.02
C ARG A 378 14.11 17.14 11.69
N PRO A 379 13.25 16.66 10.77
CA PRO A 379 13.02 17.32 9.49
C PRO A 379 12.53 18.75 9.71
N ARG A 380 13.03 19.70 8.91
CA ARG A 380 12.60 21.11 8.99
C ARG A 380 11.50 21.42 7.98
N PRO A 381 10.58 22.36 8.30
CA PRO A 381 9.64 22.89 7.32
C PRO A 381 10.35 23.37 6.06
N VAL A 382 9.81 22.99 4.90
CA VAL A 382 10.40 23.20 3.58
C VAL A 382 9.79 24.45 2.93
N ASP A 383 10.63 25.31 2.35
CA ASP A 383 10.15 26.49 1.63
C ASP A 383 9.36 26.09 0.37
N LEU A 384 8.36 26.92 0.03
CA LEU A 384 7.53 26.70 -1.14
C LEU A 384 8.22 27.18 -2.42
N ASP A 385 7.88 26.55 -3.54
CA ASP A 385 8.23 27.12 -4.84
C ASP A 385 7.54 28.49 -5.03
N HIS A 386 8.18 29.38 -5.80
CA HIS A 386 7.71 30.75 -6.01
C HIS A 386 6.28 30.83 -6.54
N ARG A 387 5.87 29.85 -7.35
CA ARG A 387 4.54 29.86 -7.99
C ARG A 387 3.45 29.55 -6.98
N ARG A 388 3.66 28.51 -6.17
CA ARG A 388 2.73 28.13 -5.09
C ARG A 388 2.65 29.22 -4.03
N ALA A 389 3.76 29.84 -3.69
CA ALA A 389 3.77 30.99 -2.78
C ALA A 389 2.92 32.16 -3.32
N ALA A 390 3.01 32.45 -4.62
CA ALA A 390 2.19 33.49 -5.27
C ALA A 390 0.70 33.12 -5.30
N ASP A 391 0.35 31.88 -5.70
CA ASP A 391 -1.05 31.42 -5.71
C ASP A 391 -1.70 31.53 -4.32
N ILE A 392 -0.94 31.26 -3.24
CA ILE A 392 -1.43 31.41 -1.85
C ILE A 392 -1.57 32.88 -1.47
N ALA A 393 -0.59 33.71 -1.80
CA ALA A 393 -0.63 35.14 -1.49
C ALA A 393 -1.82 35.85 -2.16
N ASP A 394 -2.14 35.47 -3.39
CA ASP A 394 -3.27 36.03 -4.15
C ASP A 394 -4.63 35.59 -3.59
N ALA A 395 -4.72 34.37 -3.06
CA ALA A 395 -5.99 33.78 -2.60
C ALA A 395 -6.29 34.02 -1.12
N LEU A 396 -5.25 34.07 -0.28
CA LEU A 396 -5.39 34.20 1.17
C LEU A 396 -5.03 35.64 1.59
N LEU A 397 -6.03 36.52 1.56
CA LEU A 397 -5.96 37.82 2.20
C LEU A 397 -6.12 37.59 3.71
N VAL A 398 -5.12 37.99 4.51
CA VAL A 398 -4.99 37.56 5.90
C VAL A 398 -5.99 38.26 6.81
N ASP A 399 -7.11 37.60 7.12
CA ASP A 399 -7.90 37.83 8.32
C ASP A 399 -7.96 36.53 9.15
N PRO A 400 -7.24 36.43 10.27
CA PRO A 400 -7.22 35.22 11.08
C PRO A 400 -8.56 34.91 11.76
N TYR A 401 -9.47 35.90 11.90
CA TYR A 401 -10.79 35.69 12.52
C TYR A 401 -11.76 34.91 11.64
N GLU A 402 -11.42 34.67 10.37
CA GLU A 402 -12.23 33.88 9.45
C GLU A 402 -11.93 32.37 9.54
N SER A 403 -11.07 31.92 10.44
CA SER A 403 -10.72 30.50 10.60
C SER A 403 -11.79 29.67 11.39
N PRO A 404 -12.07 28.41 11.00
CA PRO A 404 -11.59 27.72 9.80
C PRO A 404 -12.28 28.22 8.52
N ALA A 405 -11.52 28.43 7.44
CA ALA A 405 -12.03 28.93 6.16
C ALA A 405 -11.58 28.11 4.96
N ARG A 406 -12.45 27.97 3.97
CA ARG A 406 -12.07 27.37 2.68
C ARG A 406 -11.50 28.44 1.74
N VAL A 407 -10.25 28.24 1.35
CA VAL A 407 -9.49 29.14 0.47
C VAL A 407 -9.63 28.66 -0.97
N TYR A 408 -9.92 29.58 -1.90
CA TYR A 408 -10.11 29.27 -3.32
C TYR A 408 -8.94 29.81 -4.17
N PHE A 409 -8.23 28.91 -4.85
CA PHE A 409 -7.12 29.25 -5.73
C PHE A 409 -7.57 29.39 -7.19
N GLY A 410 -8.16 30.54 -7.54
CA GLY A 410 -8.69 30.78 -8.89
C GLY A 410 -7.65 30.60 -10.00
N GLY A 411 -6.41 31.06 -9.78
CA GLY A 411 -5.32 30.88 -10.73
C GLY A 411 -4.93 29.41 -10.94
N VAL A 412 -5.05 28.56 -9.91
CA VAL A 412 -4.79 27.11 -10.03
C VAL A 412 -5.89 26.45 -10.87
N LEU A 413 -7.17 26.76 -10.58
CA LEU A 413 -8.30 26.23 -11.33
C LEU A 413 -8.24 26.58 -12.81
N ASP A 414 -8.00 27.86 -13.12
CA ASP A 414 -7.95 28.36 -14.49
C ASP A 414 -6.91 27.64 -15.32
N ARG A 415 -5.72 27.39 -14.75
CA ARG A 415 -4.65 26.62 -15.42
C ARG A 415 -5.00 25.14 -15.57
N GLY A 416 -5.74 24.58 -14.61
CA GLY A 416 -6.29 23.23 -14.72
C GLY A 416 -7.27 23.12 -15.89
N LEU A 417 -8.17 24.10 -16.05
CA LEU A 417 -9.11 24.18 -17.16
C LEU A 417 -8.39 24.33 -18.51
N ASP A 418 -7.38 25.21 -18.60
CA ASP A 418 -6.57 25.39 -19.80
C ASP A 418 -5.82 24.10 -20.18
N ARG A 419 -5.32 23.37 -19.19
CA ARG A 419 -4.70 22.06 -19.37
C ARG A 419 -5.67 21.06 -19.98
N LEU A 420 -6.88 20.94 -19.42
CA LEU A 420 -7.92 20.03 -19.92
C LEU A 420 -8.36 20.40 -21.34
N ALA A 421 -8.52 21.68 -21.65
CA ALA A 421 -8.80 22.15 -23.00
C ALA A 421 -7.66 21.77 -23.98
N GLY A 422 -6.41 21.85 -23.52
CA GLY A 422 -5.24 21.36 -24.25
C GLY A 422 -5.29 19.85 -24.51
N VAL A 423 -5.63 19.05 -23.50
CA VAL A 423 -5.82 17.60 -23.63
C VAL A 423 -6.87 17.26 -24.68
N CYS A 424 -8.03 17.95 -24.67
CA CYS A 424 -9.06 17.74 -25.68
C CYS A 424 -8.54 17.92 -27.10
N ARG A 425 -7.80 19.01 -27.36
CA ARG A 425 -7.19 19.28 -28.68
C ARG A 425 -6.19 18.19 -29.06
N ASP A 426 -5.30 17.80 -28.14
CA ASP A 426 -4.30 16.78 -28.41
C ASP A 426 -4.94 15.42 -28.78
N VAL A 427 -6.04 15.06 -28.12
CA VAL A 427 -6.79 13.83 -28.42
C VAL A 427 -7.48 13.93 -29.77
N GLU A 428 -8.14 15.05 -30.05
CA GLU A 428 -8.82 15.29 -31.33
C GLU A 428 -7.82 15.26 -32.49
N ASP A 429 -6.69 15.96 -32.40
CA ASP A 429 -5.63 15.97 -33.41
C ASP A 429 -5.06 14.57 -33.66
N ALA A 430 -4.92 13.76 -32.60
CA ALA A 430 -4.31 12.43 -32.70
C ALA A 430 -5.28 11.32 -33.14
N THR A 431 -6.59 11.55 -33.07
CA THR A 431 -7.62 10.51 -33.30
C THR A 431 -8.64 10.88 -34.37
N GLY A 432 -8.76 12.17 -34.72
CA GLY A 432 -9.79 12.70 -35.62
C GLY A 432 -11.19 12.75 -35.00
N VAL A 433 -11.32 12.49 -33.69
CA VAL A 433 -12.62 12.47 -32.99
C VAL A 433 -12.76 13.71 -32.09
N PRO A 434 -13.79 14.54 -32.27
CA PRO A 434 -14.05 15.69 -31.41
C PRO A 434 -14.09 15.29 -29.94
N THR A 435 -13.25 15.92 -29.11
CA THR A 435 -13.11 15.54 -27.70
C THR A 435 -13.47 16.70 -26.80
N ARG A 436 -14.30 16.47 -25.78
CA ARG A 436 -14.68 17.48 -24.77
C ARG A 436 -14.59 16.88 -23.37
N PHE A 437 -14.52 17.75 -22.36
CA PHE A 437 -14.64 17.33 -20.98
C PHE A 437 -15.95 17.81 -20.35
N ALA A 438 -16.50 16.99 -19.46
CA ALA A 438 -17.65 17.29 -18.61
C ALA A 438 -17.20 17.35 -17.15
N TYR A 439 -17.17 18.55 -16.56
CA TYR A 439 -16.73 18.70 -15.17
C TYR A 439 -17.66 17.96 -14.20
N SER A 440 -17.11 17.06 -13.39
CA SER A 440 -17.89 16.23 -12.45
C SER A 440 -18.26 17.00 -11.19
N VAL A 441 -19.51 17.49 -11.14
CA VAL A 441 -20.00 18.47 -10.13
C VAL A 441 -19.99 17.91 -8.71
N LYS A 442 -20.21 16.61 -8.55
CA LYS A 442 -20.16 15.90 -7.25
C LYS A 442 -18.84 16.09 -6.50
N THR A 443 -17.77 16.42 -7.22
CA THR A 443 -16.45 16.65 -6.63
C THR A 443 -16.34 18.02 -5.95
N ASN A 444 -16.91 19.06 -6.55
CA ASN A 444 -17.01 20.38 -5.94
C ASN A 444 -18.11 21.24 -6.60
N PRO A 445 -19.26 21.43 -5.93
CA PRO A 445 -20.36 22.19 -6.50
C PRO A 445 -20.32 23.69 -6.16
N ASP A 446 -19.14 24.25 -5.82
CA ASP A 446 -18.95 25.67 -5.50
C ASP A 446 -19.30 26.57 -6.71
N PRO A 447 -20.10 27.63 -6.52
CA PRO A 447 -20.49 28.54 -7.61
C PRO A 447 -19.33 29.18 -8.36
N ARG A 448 -18.19 29.44 -7.70
CA ARG A 448 -16.99 30.02 -8.32
C ARG A 448 -16.36 29.04 -9.31
N VAL A 449 -16.33 27.76 -8.95
CA VAL A 449 -15.87 26.67 -9.82
C VAL A 449 -16.82 26.52 -11.02
N LEU A 450 -18.12 26.41 -10.76
CA LEU A 450 -19.14 26.30 -11.80
C LEU A 450 -19.09 27.49 -12.78
N GLY A 451 -18.96 28.71 -12.27
CA GLY A 451 -18.80 29.91 -13.09
C GLY A 451 -17.53 29.89 -13.94
N ALA A 452 -16.40 29.40 -13.40
CA ALA A 452 -15.16 29.25 -14.16
C ALA A 452 -15.31 28.23 -15.30
N VAL A 453 -15.92 27.07 -15.04
CA VAL A 453 -16.22 26.03 -16.03
C VAL A 453 -17.13 26.58 -17.13
N LEU A 454 -18.20 27.31 -16.75
CA LEU A 454 -19.16 27.90 -17.69
C LEU A 454 -18.49 28.89 -18.65
N ARG A 455 -17.62 29.77 -18.14
CA ARG A 455 -16.88 30.75 -18.96
C ARG A 455 -15.99 30.11 -20.02
N ARG A 456 -15.52 28.88 -19.80
CA ARG A 456 -14.72 28.10 -20.77
C ARG A 456 -15.57 27.34 -21.79
N GLY A 457 -16.89 27.37 -21.68
CA GLY A 457 -17.79 26.66 -22.58
C GLY A 457 -17.77 25.13 -22.41
N ALA A 458 -17.24 24.64 -21.29
CA ALA A 458 -17.18 23.23 -20.97
C ALA A 458 -18.55 22.64 -20.60
N LEU A 459 -18.64 21.32 -20.62
CA LEU A 459 -19.81 20.57 -20.16
C LEU A 459 -19.73 20.36 -18.64
N VAL A 460 -20.84 19.95 -18.03
CA VAL A 460 -20.88 19.47 -16.64
C VAL A 460 -21.48 18.06 -16.59
N GLU A 461 -20.88 17.19 -15.79
CA GLU A 461 -21.46 15.90 -15.41
C GLU A 461 -22.10 16.02 -14.03
N VAL A 462 -23.34 15.55 -13.94
CA VAL A 462 -24.15 15.55 -12.73
C VAL A 462 -24.68 14.14 -12.46
N ILE A 463 -24.78 13.76 -11.20
CA ILE A 463 -25.30 12.45 -10.77
C ILE A 463 -26.73 12.49 -10.24
N SER A 464 -27.32 13.69 -10.18
CA SER A 464 -28.67 13.89 -9.66
C SER A 464 -29.36 15.11 -10.27
N GLN A 465 -30.70 15.12 -10.22
CA GLN A 465 -31.49 16.30 -10.60
C GLN A 465 -31.20 17.52 -9.72
N ALA A 466 -30.80 17.32 -8.45
CA ALA A 466 -30.44 18.43 -7.56
C ALA A 466 -29.18 19.16 -8.07
N GLU A 467 -28.18 18.41 -8.53
CA GLU A 467 -26.98 18.98 -9.17
C GLU A 467 -27.32 19.63 -10.52
N ALA A 468 -28.20 19.02 -11.32
CA ALA A 468 -28.67 19.62 -12.57
C ALA A 468 -29.34 21.00 -12.34
N ARG A 469 -30.23 21.10 -11.34
CA ARG A 469 -30.86 22.36 -10.93
C ARG A 469 -29.84 23.39 -10.46
N ARG A 470 -28.81 22.96 -9.71
CA ARG A 470 -27.70 23.83 -9.30
C ARG A 470 -26.91 24.35 -10.50
N CYS A 471 -26.63 23.50 -11.49
CA CYS A 471 -25.95 23.92 -12.73
C CYS A 471 -26.81 24.89 -13.54
N ALA A 472 -28.12 24.64 -13.64
CA ALA A 472 -29.06 25.57 -14.28
C ALA A 472 -29.06 26.94 -13.58
N ALA A 473 -29.09 26.96 -12.24
CA ALA A 473 -28.98 28.20 -11.46
C ALA A 473 -27.65 28.94 -11.65
N ALA A 474 -26.57 28.20 -11.93
CA ALA A 474 -25.27 28.76 -12.31
C ALA A 474 -25.19 29.24 -13.78
N GLY A 475 -26.24 29.00 -14.58
CA GLY A 475 -26.35 29.46 -15.97
C GLY A 475 -26.01 28.41 -17.03
N PHE A 476 -25.85 27.13 -16.67
CA PHE A 476 -25.64 26.08 -17.66
C PHE A 476 -26.93 25.76 -18.43
N PRO A 477 -26.91 25.79 -19.77
CA PRO A 477 -28.02 25.29 -20.56
C PRO A 477 -28.08 23.76 -20.48
N GLY A 478 -29.28 23.19 -20.61
CA GLY A 478 -29.51 21.74 -20.47
C GLY A 478 -28.71 20.89 -21.46
N ASP A 479 -28.47 21.39 -22.68
CA ASP A 479 -27.64 20.73 -23.70
C ASP A 479 -26.14 20.62 -23.33
N ARG A 480 -25.71 21.28 -22.24
CA ARG A 480 -24.35 21.15 -21.68
C ARG A 480 -24.27 20.26 -20.44
N VAL A 481 -25.37 19.61 -20.06
CA VAL A 481 -25.45 18.76 -18.88
C VAL A 481 -25.45 17.29 -19.29
N VAL A 482 -24.49 16.53 -18.75
CA VAL A 482 -24.41 15.07 -18.84
C VAL A 482 -24.95 14.49 -17.54
N LEU A 483 -26.04 13.73 -17.59
CA LEU A 483 -26.67 13.12 -16.44
C LEU A 483 -26.27 11.64 -16.31
N GLY A 484 -25.51 11.33 -15.26
CA GLY A 484 -25.17 9.97 -14.84
C GLY A 484 -25.91 9.53 -13.56
N GLY A 485 -25.36 8.52 -12.90
CA GLY A 485 -25.77 8.07 -11.56
C GLY A 485 -26.92 7.04 -11.52
N PRO A 486 -26.96 6.17 -10.48
CA PRO A 486 -27.83 4.98 -10.44
C PRO A 486 -29.32 5.23 -10.20
N ALA A 487 -29.70 6.39 -9.67
CA ALA A 487 -31.07 6.69 -9.23
C ALA A 487 -31.52 8.09 -9.64
N LYS A 488 -31.10 8.53 -10.83
CA LYS A 488 -31.28 9.92 -11.32
C LYS A 488 -32.74 10.41 -11.36
N TRP A 489 -33.72 9.50 -11.47
CA TRP A 489 -35.15 9.83 -11.50
C TRP A 489 -35.84 9.87 -10.13
N TRP A 490 -35.12 9.64 -9.03
CA TRP A 490 -35.69 9.78 -7.69
C TRP A 490 -36.18 11.21 -7.45
N ARG A 491 -37.45 11.35 -7.04
CA ARG A 491 -38.16 12.64 -6.90
C ARG A 491 -38.28 13.45 -8.20
N PHE A 492 -38.33 12.79 -9.36
CA PHE A 492 -38.78 13.43 -10.60
C PHE A 492 -40.19 14.00 -10.39
N ASP A 493 -40.38 15.27 -10.72
CA ASP A 493 -41.61 16.03 -10.45
C ASP A 493 -42.59 16.04 -11.63
N GLY A 494 -42.25 15.36 -12.73
CA GLY A 494 -43.08 15.25 -13.93
C GLY A 494 -42.92 16.40 -14.94
N GLY A 495 -42.07 17.41 -14.65
CA GLY A 495 -41.81 18.50 -15.57
C GLY A 495 -40.82 18.12 -16.69
N PRO A 496 -40.94 18.71 -17.90
CA PRO A 496 -39.98 18.45 -18.98
C PRO A 496 -38.58 18.93 -18.59
N VAL A 497 -37.59 18.04 -18.69
CA VAL A 497 -36.18 18.35 -18.43
C VAL A 497 -35.32 18.09 -19.67
N LYS A 498 -34.31 18.93 -19.91
CA LYS A 498 -33.39 18.80 -21.04
C LYS A 498 -31.96 18.50 -20.56
N PHE A 499 -31.34 17.50 -21.18
CA PHE A 499 -29.95 17.10 -21.00
C PHE A 499 -29.24 17.00 -22.35
N GLY A 500 -27.93 17.24 -22.38
CA GLY A 500 -27.09 16.97 -23.55
C GLY A 500 -26.82 15.48 -23.69
N ALA A 501 -26.59 14.79 -22.57
CA ALA A 501 -26.48 13.34 -22.55
C ALA A 501 -27.08 12.74 -21.28
N VAL A 502 -27.63 11.54 -21.38
CA VAL A 502 -28.09 10.72 -20.24
C VAL A 502 -27.51 9.31 -20.37
N PHE A 503 -26.83 8.83 -19.34
CA PHE A 503 -26.30 7.46 -19.30
C PHE A 503 -27.01 6.63 -18.23
N CYS A 504 -27.66 5.56 -18.66
CA CYS A 504 -28.42 4.66 -17.81
C CYS A 504 -27.49 3.66 -17.09
N ASP A 505 -27.65 3.53 -15.78
CA ASP A 505 -26.73 2.76 -14.92
C ASP A 505 -27.18 1.30 -14.75
N SER A 506 -28.41 0.96 -15.16
CA SER A 506 -28.98 -0.39 -15.10
C SER A 506 -30.01 -0.61 -16.21
N VAL A 507 -30.41 -1.86 -16.47
CA VAL A 507 -31.48 -2.19 -17.43
C VAL A 507 -32.80 -1.50 -17.04
N GLY A 508 -33.20 -1.56 -15.76
CA GLY A 508 -34.42 -0.89 -15.31
C GLY A 508 -34.33 0.63 -15.37
N ASP A 509 -33.13 1.21 -15.32
CA ASP A 509 -32.91 2.64 -15.52
C ASP A 509 -33.01 3.03 -17.01
N LEU A 510 -32.57 2.15 -17.92
CA LEU A 510 -32.80 2.30 -19.36
C LEU A 510 -34.30 2.32 -19.67
N GLU A 511 -35.05 1.30 -19.22
CA GLU A 511 -36.49 1.18 -19.44
C GLU A 511 -37.26 2.41 -18.95
N ARG A 512 -36.98 2.86 -17.71
CA ARG A 512 -37.61 4.06 -17.14
C ARG A 512 -37.28 5.32 -17.94
N THR A 513 -36.03 5.47 -18.36
CA THR A 513 -35.62 6.66 -19.13
C THR A 513 -36.28 6.69 -20.49
N LEU A 514 -36.36 5.54 -21.18
CA LEU A 514 -37.07 5.43 -22.45
C LEU A 514 -38.55 5.77 -22.32
N ALA A 515 -39.21 5.33 -21.26
CA ALA A 515 -40.60 5.69 -20.98
C ALA A 515 -40.77 7.21 -20.79
N LEU A 516 -39.91 7.84 -19.99
CA LEU A 516 -39.95 9.29 -19.78
C LEU A 516 -39.66 10.10 -21.05
N VAL A 517 -38.80 9.59 -21.94
CA VAL A 517 -38.56 10.20 -23.26
C VAL A 517 -39.80 10.07 -24.14
N ALA A 518 -40.43 8.89 -24.18
CA ALA A 518 -41.66 8.66 -24.94
C ALA A 518 -42.84 9.52 -24.45
N GLU A 519 -42.91 9.78 -23.15
CA GLU A 519 -43.92 10.65 -22.52
C GLU A 519 -43.61 12.15 -22.67
N GLY A 520 -42.44 12.52 -23.22
CA GLY A 520 -42.02 13.91 -23.39
C GLY A 520 -41.58 14.60 -22.09
N GLY A 521 -41.37 13.85 -21.02
CA GLY A 521 -40.86 14.35 -19.73
C GLY A 521 -39.34 14.55 -19.72
N VAL A 522 -38.60 13.85 -20.58
CA VAL A 522 -37.14 13.96 -20.69
C VAL A 522 -36.73 14.16 -22.15
N TYR A 523 -35.89 15.17 -22.38
CA TYR A 523 -35.21 15.41 -23.65
C TYR A 523 -33.72 15.19 -23.47
N ALA A 524 -33.13 14.32 -24.28
CA ALA A 524 -31.69 14.06 -24.28
C ALA A 524 -31.15 13.98 -25.70
N ASP A 525 -30.12 14.77 -26.04
CA ASP A 525 -29.50 14.71 -27.38
C ASP A 525 -28.76 13.37 -27.58
N VAL A 526 -28.17 12.85 -26.51
CA VAL A 526 -27.58 11.50 -26.42
C VAL A 526 -28.25 10.73 -25.28
N LEU A 527 -28.77 9.54 -25.56
CA LEU A 527 -29.20 8.60 -24.53
C LEU A 527 -28.34 7.35 -24.64
N GLY A 528 -27.88 6.81 -23.52
CA GLY A 528 -26.89 5.75 -23.55
C GLY A 528 -26.86 4.90 -22.30
N LEU A 529 -25.84 4.05 -22.23
CA LEU A 529 -25.63 3.10 -21.15
C LEU A 529 -24.27 3.31 -20.53
N ARG A 530 -24.22 3.23 -19.21
CA ARG A 530 -22.96 3.00 -18.50
C ARG A 530 -22.65 1.52 -18.52
N LEU A 531 -21.47 1.15 -18.98
CA LEU A 531 -20.97 -0.23 -18.99
C LEU A 531 -20.32 -0.58 -17.65
N ALA A 532 -20.57 -1.78 -17.15
CA ALA A 532 -19.83 -2.34 -16.03
C ALA A 532 -18.46 -2.90 -16.48
N PRO A 533 -17.39 -2.80 -15.67
CA PRO A 533 -16.11 -3.44 -15.95
C PRO A 533 -16.22 -4.98 -15.82
N PRO A 534 -15.82 -5.77 -16.83
CA PRO A 534 -15.97 -7.23 -16.79
C PRO A 534 -15.14 -7.93 -15.71
N GLY A 535 -13.91 -7.47 -15.46
CA GLY A 535 -12.95 -8.12 -14.57
C GLY A 535 -12.89 -7.56 -13.16
N VAL A 536 -13.73 -6.56 -12.82
CA VAL A 536 -13.71 -5.91 -11.51
C VAL A 536 -15.14 -5.85 -10.95
N PRO A 537 -15.38 -6.32 -9.71
CA PRO A 537 -16.69 -6.20 -9.08
C PRO A 537 -17.14 -4.73 -9.02
N SER A 538 -18.29 -4.43 -9.61
CA SER A 538 -18.89 -3.09 -9.60
C SER A 538 -20.39 -3.21 -9.37
N ARG A 539 -20.93 -2.35 -8.51
CA ARG A 539 -22.37 -2.19 -8.34
C ARG A 539 -23.02 -1.28 -9.39
N PHE A 540 -22.21 -0.64 -10.23
CA PHE A 540 -22.62 0.38 -11.19
C PHE A 540 -22.44 -0.08 -12.63
N GLY A 541 -23.32 0.41 -13.50
CA GLY A 541 -23.33 0.10 -14.92
C GLY A 541 -24.01 -1.22 -15.24
N VAL A 542 -24.32 -1.40 -16.52
CA VAL A 542 -24.90 -2.63 -17.05
C VAL A 542 -23.78 -3.60 -17.38
N ASP A 543 -23.80 -4.76 -16.74
CA ASP A 543 -22.96 -5.90 -17.11
C ASP A 543 -23.48 -6.55 -18.40
N VAL A 544 -22.94 -6.10 -19.53
CA VAL A 544 -23.26 -6.64 -20.85
C VAL A 544 -22.62 -8.00 -21.12
N THR A 545 -21.79 -8.52 -20.21
CA THR A 545 -21.29 -9.91 -20.29
C THR A 545 -22.32 -10.92 -19.76
N CYS A 546 -23.26 -10.47 -18.93
CA CYS A 546 -24.38 -11.26 -18.45
C CYS A 546 -25.42 -11.46 -19.57
N PRO A 547 -25.71 -12.71 -20.00
CA PRO A 547 -26.62 -12.97 -21.13
C PRO A 547 -28.03 -12.39 -20.97
N ARG A 548 -28.53 -12.32 -19.73
CA ARG A 548 -29.85 -11.75 -19.43
C ARG A 548 -29.86 -10.24 -19.65
N ALA A 549 -28.87 -9.53 -19.12
CA ALA A 549 -28.76 -8.08 -19.28
C ALA A 549 -28.47 -7.72 -20.74
N TYR A 550 -27.55 -8.45 -21.38
CA TYR A 550 -27.25 -8.33 -22.81
C TYR A 550 -28.54 -8.37 -23.65
N ARG A 551 -29.37 -9.40 -23.48
CA ARG A 551 -30.62 -9.55 -24.25
C ARG A 551 -31.60 -8.41 -23.98
N ALA A 552 -31.82 -8.09 -22.71
CA ALA A 552 -32.78 -7.05 -22.33
C ALA A 552 -32.39 -5.68 -22.91
N VAL A 553 -31.10 -5.34 -22.89
CA VAL A 553 -30.61 -4.11 -23.51
C VAL A 553 -30.76 -4.14 -25.02
N ALA A 554 -30.36 -5.24 -25.69
CA ALA A 554 -30.48 -5.36 -27.13
C ALA A 554 -31.94 -5.19 -27.59
N ASP A 555 -32.88 -5.80 -26.86
CA ASP A 555 -34.31 -5.68 -27.12
C ASP A 555 -34.79 -4.23 -26.92
N ALA A 556 -34.41 -3.58 -25.82
CA ALA A 556 -34.81 -2.21 -25.52
C ALA A 556 -34.25 -1.18 -26.52
N LEU A 557 -33.05 -1.41 -27.07
CA LEU A 557 -32.41 -0.47 -28.01
C LEU A 557 -32.99 -0.53 -29.43
N ARG A 558 -33.55 -1.66 -29.87
CA ARG A 558 -34.12 -1.79 -31.23
C ARG A 558 -35.27 -0.82 -31.50
N ASP A 559 -36.12 -0.62 -30.49
CA ASP A 559 -37.32 0.21 -30.59
C ASP A 559 -37.15 1.57 -29.86
N ALA A 560 -35.95 1.88 -29.39
CA ALA A 560 -35.70 3.09 -28.61
C ALA A 560 -35.86 4.35 -29.47
N PRO A 561 -36.64 5.36 -29.04
CA PRO A 561 -36.77 6.64 -29.74
C PRO A 561 -35.53 7.53 -29.49
N VAL A 562 -34.34 7.04 -29.83
CA VAL A 562 -33.06 7.72 -29.56
C VAL A 562 -32.48 8.35 -30.81
N GLY A 563 -32.31 9.67 -30.77
CA GLY A 563 -31.64 10.41 -31.85
C GLY A 563 -30.16 10.07 -31.98
N ARG A 564 -29.47 9.84 -30.85
CA ARG A 564 -28.07 9.37 -30.80
C ARG A 564 -27.86 8.46 -29.59
N LEU A 565 -27.22 7.31 -29.82
CA LEU A 565 -26.85 6.37 -28.77
C LEU A 565 -25.46 6.70 -28.21
N GLY A 566 -25.31 6.64 -26.89
CA GLY A 566 -24.02 6.80 -26.21
C GLY A 566 -23.61 5.57 -25.39
N LEU A 567 -22.31 5.41 -25.19
CA LEU A 567 -21.76 4.51 -24.17
C LEU A 567 -20.95 5.33 -23.16
N GLN A 568 -20.98 4.93 -21.89
CA GLN A 568 -20.14 5.50 -20.84
C GLN A 568 -19.38 4.39 -20.13
N PHE A 569 -18.12 4.61 -19.82
CA PHE A 569 -17.33 3.74 -18.96
C PHE A 569 -16.74 4.56 -17.82
N HIS A 570 -17.22 4.31 -16.60
CA HIS A 570 -16.71 4.98 -15.41
C HIS A 570 -16.34 3.96 -14.33
N HIS A 571 -15.04 3.85 -14.08
CA HIS A 571 -14.45 3.29 -12.88
C HIS A 571 -13.29 4.19 -12.49
N ALA A 572 -13.10 4.49 -11.20
CA ALA A 572 -12.05 5.41 -10.80
C ALA A 572 -10.67 4.86 -11.17
N ALA A 573 -10.03 5.45 -12.18
CA ALA A 573 -8.69 5.07 -12.64
C ALA A 573 -7.65 5.23 -11.51
N SER A 574 -7.90 6.13 -10.57
CA SER A 574 -7.14 6.33 -9.34
C SER A 574 -7.24 5.17 -8.34
N GLN A 575 -8.14 4.19 -8.51
CA GLN A 575 -8.25 3.04 -7.61
C GLN A 575 -7.65 1.77 -8.22
N ILE A 576 -7.90 1.51 -9.51
CA ILE A 576 -7.43 0.27 -10.16
C ILE A 576 -6.17 0.48 -11.00
N GLY A 577 -5.73 1.72 -11.18
CA GLY A 577 -4.58 2.09 -11.99
C GLY A 577 -4.88 2.19 -13.48
N LEU A 578 -4.10 3.03 -14.19
CA LEU A 578 -4.33 3.35 -15.61
C LEU A 578 -4.26 2.12 -16.54
N ARG A 579 -3.35 1.17 -16.28
CA ARG A 579 -3.20 -0.06 -17.09
C ARG A 579 -4.40 -0.98 -16.95
N ALA A 580 -4.85 -1.25 -15.73
CA ALA A 580 -6.02 -2.09 -15.50
C ALA A 580 -7.28 -1.41 -16.04
N TRP A 581 -7.42 -0.09 -15.78
CA TRP A 581 -8.52 0.70 -16.31
C TRP A 581 -8.67 0.56 -17.84
N LEU A 582 -7.57 0.72 -18.59
CA LEU A 582 -7.59 0.60 -20.06
C LEU A 582 -7.98 -0.81 -20.53
N ARG A 583 -7.54 -1.85 -19.81
CA ARG A 583 -7.90 -3.24 -20.10
C ARG A 583 -9.40 -3.48 -19.89
N GLU A 584 -9.93 -3.09 -18.73
CA GLU A 584 -11.36 -3.27 -18.42
C GLU A 584 -12.25 -2.46 -19.35
N PHE A 585 -11.85 -1.22 -19.66
CA PHE A 585 -12.51 -0.38 -20.65
C PHE A 585 -12.57 -1.06 -22.02
N THR A 586 -11.43 -1.57 -22.51
CA THR A 586 -11.35 -2.20 -23.83
C THR A 586 -12.25 -3.45 -23.88
N ALA A 587 -12.21 -4.28 -22.84
CA ALA A 587 -13.08 -5.46 -22.75
C ALA A 587 -14.57 -5.08 -22.74
N ALA A 588 -14.95 -4.07 -21.96
CA ALA A 588 -16.34 -3.59 -21.91
C ALA A 588 -16.81 -3.09 -23.27
N VAL A 589 -15.99 -2.30 -23.97
CA VAL A 589 -16.32 -1.75 -25.29
C VAL A 589 -16.40 -2.83 -26.37
N THR A 590 -15.52 -3.84 -26.35
CA THR A 590 -15.60 -4.98 -27.28
C THR A 590 -16.91 -5.75 -27.13
N VAL A 591 -17.35 -6.03 -25.90
CA VAL A 591 -18.63 -6.73 -25.66
C VAL A 591 -19.82 -5.84 -26.05
N ALA A 592 -19.72 -4.53 -25.77
CA ALA A 592 -20.74 -3.57 -26.20
C ALA A 592 -20.85 -3.49 -27.74
N ALA A 593 -19.74 -3.56 -28.48
CA ALA A 593 -19.76 -3.55 -29.95
C ALA A 593 -20.59 -4.71 -30.53
N ASP A 594 -20.44 -5.93 -29.99
CA ASP A 594 -21.27 -7.08 -30.37
C ASP A 594 -22.75 -6.84 -30.05
N LEU A 595 -23.05 -6.31 -28.86
CA LEU A 595 -24.41 -5.96 -28.47
C LEU A 595 -25.06 -4.98 -29.44
N LEU A 596 -24.36 -3.90 -29.79
CA LEU A 596 -24.86 -2.86 -30.69
C LEU A 596 -25.09 -3.40 -32.10
N ALA A 597 -24.19 -4.26 -32.60
CA ALA A 597 -24.34 -4.92 -33.88
C ALA A 597 -25.61 -5.81 -33.93
N ARG A 598 -25.95 -6.51 -32.84
CA ARG A 598 -27.18 -7.33 -32.78
C ARG A 598 -28.46 -6.52 -32.67
N ALA A 599 -28.38 -5.34 -32.06
CA ALA A 599 -29.50 -4.41 -31.96
C ALA A 599 -29.64 -3.52 -33.21
N ASP A 600 -28.76 -3.67 -34.21
CA ASP A 600 -28.70 -2.85 -35.43
C ASP A 600 -28.64 -1.34 -35.14
N VAL A 601 -27.90 -0.97 -34.09
CA VAL A 601 -27.68 0.41 -33.66
C VAL A 601 -26.18 0.71 -33.59
N ARG A 602 -25.82 1.99 -33.64
CA ARG A 602 -24.42 2.42 -33.54
C ARG A 602 -24.25 3.45 -32.43
N ALA A 603 -23.19 3.31 -31.65
CA ALA A 603 -22.77 4.35 -30.72
C ALA A 603 -22.24 5.55 -31.50
N ARG A 604 -22.68 6.74 -31.10
CA ARG A 604 -22.26 8.03 -31.68
C ARG A 604 -21.42 8.84 -30.69
N CYS A 605 -21.63 8.62 -29.40
CA CYS A 605 -20.89 9.27 -28.33
C CYS A 605 -20.28 8.22 -27.40
N LEU A 606 -19.05 8.46 -26.96
CA LEU A 606 -18.40 7.67 -25.92
C LEU A 606 -17.93 8.57 -24.79
N ASP A 607 -18.37 8.31 -23.58
CA ASP A 607 -17.85 8.95 -22.37
C ASP A 607 -16.87 8.00 -21.66
N LEU A 608 -15.61 8.43 -21.56
CA LEU A 608 -14.53 7.70 -20.91
C LEU A 608 -14.53 7.89 -19.38
N GLY A 609 -15.54 8.56 -18.82
CA GLY A 609 -15.69 8.71 -17.40
C GLY A 609 -14.55 9.48 -16.74
N GLY A 610 -14.46 9.31 -15.42
CA GLY A 610 -13.60 10.11 -14.55
C GLY A 610 -12.72 9.29 -13.62
N GLY A 611 -12.36 9.90 -12.49
CA GLY A 611 -11.45 9.31 -11.50
C GLY A 611 -9.98 9.32 -11.95
N TRP A 612 -9.62 10.24 -12.85
CA TRP A 612 -8.25 10.51 -13.22
C TRP A 612 -7.44 10.99 -12.00
N PRO A 613 -6.28 10.40 -11.71
CA PRO A 613 -5.43 10.82 -10.60
C PRO A 613 -5.07 12.32 -10.68
N PRO A 614 -5.13 13.05 -9.55
CA PRO A 614 -4.48 14.35 -9.41
C PRO A 614 -2.99 14.26 -9.77
N GLY A 615 -2.42 15.36 -10.27
CA GLY A 615 -1.00 15.43 -10.62
C GLY A 615 -0.61 14.90 -12.00
N LEU A 616 -1.49 14.16 -12.71
CA LEU A 616 -1.20 13.74 -14.09
C LEU A 616 -0.91 14.95 -15.00
N GLY A 617 0.16 14.86 -15.78
CA GLY A 617 0.51 15.88 -16.76
C GLY A 617 -0.44 15.88 -17.96
N ARG A 618 -0.46 16.98 -18.73
CA ARG A 618 -1.21 17.08 -20.01
C ARG A 618 -0.88 15.92 -20.97
N ALA A 619 0.42 15.67 -21.17
CA ALA A 619 0.89 14.64 -22.09
C ALA A 619 0.49 13.23 -21.63
N GLU A 620 0.57 12.95 -20.32
CA GLU A 620 0.22 11.64 -19.76
C GLU A 620 -1.28 11.37 -19.89
N LEU A 621 -2.13 12.32 -19.46
CA LEU A 621 -3.58 12.20 -19.57
C LEU A 621 -4.01 12.08 -21.05
N GLY A 622 -3.47 12.95 -21.91
CA GLY A 622 -3.72 12.90 -23.35
C GLY A 622 -3.34 11.56 -23.97
N ALA A 623 -2.19 10.99 -23.62
CA ALA A 623 -1.77 9.69 -24.13
C ALA A 623 -2.72 8.54 -23.73
N GLN A 624 -3.27 8.57 -22.50
CA GLN A 624 -4.26 7.57 -22.06
C GLN A 624 -5.58 7.69 -22.82
N LEU A 625 -6.09 8.92 -22.95
CA LEU A 625 -7.33 9.18 -23.68
C LEU A 625 -7.19 8.84 -25.17
N VAL A 626 -6.06 9.17 -25.81
CA VAL A 626 -5.77 8.77 -27.20
C VAL A 626 -5.81 7.25 -27.37
N ARG A 627 -5.19 6.50 -26.43
CA ARG A 627 -5.21 5.03 -26.48
C ARG A 627 -6.63 4.47 -26.34
N ALA A 628 -7.40 4.99 -25.38
CA ALA A 628 -8.78 4.60 -25.16
C ALA A 628 -9.67 4.92 -26.37
N THR A 629 -9.59 6.14 -26.90
CA THR A 629 -10.34 6.57 -28.09
C THR A 629 -10.01 5.71 -29.31
N ARG A 630 -8.72 5.44 -29.58
CA ARG A 630 -8.33 4.55 -30.70
C ARG A 630 -8.84 3.13 -30.53
N ALA A 631 -8.84 2.61 -29.30
CA ALA A 631 -9.42 1.30 -29.03
C ALA A 631 -10.93 1.31 -29.30
N ALA A 632 -11.66 2.31 -28.82
CA ALA A 632 -13.08 2.43 -29.08
C ALA A 632 -13.42 2.60 -30.56
N VAL A 633 -12.69 3.43 -31.31
CA VAL A 633 -12.94 3.63 -32.76
C VAL A 633 -12.73 2.34 -33.54
N ARG A 634 -11.76 1.50 -33.13
CA ARG A 634 -11.54 0.19 -33.75
C ARG A 634 -12.72 -0.76 -33.53
N GLU A 635 -13.31 -0.77 -32.34
CA GLU A 635 -14.39 -1.69 -31.99
C GLU A 635 -15.78 -1.18 -32.42
N LEU A 636 -16.05 0.12 -32.23
CA LEU A 636 -17.36 0.75 -32.42
C LEU A 636 -17.51 1.46 -33.78
N GLY A 637 -16.40 1.67 -34.50
CA GLY A 637 -16.36 2.48 -35.73
C GLY A 637 -16.28 3.99 -35.45
N SER A 638 -16.79 4.79 -36.38
CA SER A 638 -16.74 6.25 -36.28
C SER A 638 -17.61 6.79 -35.14
N LEU A 639 -17.02 7.62 -34.27
CA LEU A 639 -17.72 8.33 -33.20
C LEU A 639 -17.86 9.82 -33.57
N ASP A 640 -19.00 10.43 -33.25
CA ASP A 640 -19.22 11.88 -33.41
C ASP A 640 -18.49 12.67 -32.30
N GLN A 641 -18.34 12.08 -31.12
CA GLN A 641 -17.72 12.72 -29.97
C GLN A 641 -17.19 11.73 -28.93
N VAL A 642 -16.08 12.12 -28.30
CA VAL A 642 -15.62 11.53 -27.04
C VAL A 642 -15.73 12.54 -25.90
N LEU A 643 -16.22 12.08 -24.76
CA LEU A 643 -16.27 12.82 -23.50
C LEU A 643 -15.34 12.17 -22.47
N PHE A 644 -14.91 12.95 -21.49
CA PHE A 644 -14.35 12.44 -20.24
C PHE A 644 -14.72 13.36 -19.08
N GLU A 645 -14.71 12.84 -17.86
CA GLU A 645 -15.32 13.48 -16.68
C GLU A 645 -14.27 13.86 -15.61
N PRO A 646 -13.45 14.91 -15.82
CA PRO A 646 -12.52 15.36 -14.81
C PRO A 646 -13.29 15.93 -13.61
N GLY A 647 -12.95 15.44 -12.42
CA GLY A 647 -13.44 15.94 -11.14
C GLY A 647 -12.26 16.22 -10.23
N LYS A 648 -11.88 15.23 -9.41
CA LYS A 648 -10.74 15.28 -8.46
C LYS A 648 -9.47 15.86 -9.11
N HIS A 649 -9.10 15.39 -10.30
CA HIS A 649 -7.96 15.91 -11.08
C HIS A 649 -7.94 17.44 -11.26
N LEU A 650 -9.12 18.07 -11.42
CA LEU A 650 -9.25 19.49 -11.70
C LEU A 650 -9.33 20.31 -10.41
N VAL A 651 -10.22 19.92 -9.50
CA VAL A 651 -10.61 20.80 -8.38
C VAL A 651 -9.90 20.49 -7.07
N GLU A 652 -9.30 19.32 -6.91
CA GLU A 652 -8.53 18.98 -5.70
C GLU A 652 -7.51 20.08 -5.35
N PRO A 653 -6.57 20.48 -6.23
CA PRO A 653 -5.58 21.51 -5.91
C PRO A 653 -6.14 22.94 -5.91
N ALA A 654 -7.41 23.12 -6.28
CA ALA A 654 -8.01 24.45 -6.45
C ALA A 654 -8.57 25.03 -5.14
N MET A 655 -8.58 24.27 -4.04
CA MET A 655 -8.94 24.81 -2.72
C MET A 655 -8.09 24.22 -1.60
N ALA A 656 -8.05 24.95 -0.49
CA ALA A 656 -7.45 24.53 0.77
C ALA A 656 -8.38 24.86 1.95
N VAL A 657 -8.09 24.32 3.13
CA VAL A 657 -8.71 24.73 4.40
C VAL A 657 -7.67 25.43 5.26
N PHE A 658 -7.90 26.71 5.53
CA PHE A 658 -7.14 27.55 6.45
C PHE A 658 -7.66 27.36 7.87
N THR A 659 -6.74 27.27 8.83
CA THR A 659 -7.06 27.02 10.23
C THR A 659 -6.03 27.68 11.16
N THR A 660 -6.43 27.94 12.40
CA THR A 660 -5.56 28.45 13.45
C THR A 660 -5.28 27.38 14.49
N VAL A 661 -4.04 27.34 14.99
CA VAL A 661 -3.62 26.50 16.12
C VAL A 661 -4.21 27.06 17.40
N LEU A 662 -4.97 26.23 18.11
CA LEU A 662 -5.68 26.57 19.35
C LEU A 662 -4.93 26.12 20.61
N ASP A 663 -4.14 25.05 20.51
CA ASP A 663 -3.42 24.43 21.63
C ASP A 663 -2.25 23.60 21.09
N VAL A 664 -1.17 23.47 21.85
CA VAL A 664 -0.02 22.60 21.54
C VAL A 664 0.24 21.70 22.73
N ARG A 665 0.19 20.39 22.49
CA ARG A 665 0.32 19.36 23.53
C ARG A 665 1.56 18.54 23.32
N ASP A 666 2.30 18.29 24.38
CA ASP A 666 3.34 17.26 24.41
C ASP A 666 2.78 16.02 25.15
N GLY A 667 2.86 14.85 24.53
CA GLY A 667 2.34 13.60 25.09
C GLY A 667 3.26 12.41 24.88
N ARG A 668 2.82 11.22 25.33
CA ARG A 668 3.58 9.96 25.16
C ARG A 668 3.86 9.60 23.70
N HIS A 669 3.04 10.08 22.77
CA HIS A 669 3.13 9.78 21.34
C HIS A 669 3.75 10.92 20.53
N GLY A 670 4.46 11.86 21.19
CA GLY A 670 5.05 13.03 20.55
C GLY A 670 4.18 14.29 20.71
N ARG A 671 4.57 15.35 19.99
CA ARG A 671 3.85 16.62 19.99
C ARG A 671 2.59 16.54 19.14
N ALA A 672 1.55 17.27 19.53
CA ALA A 672 0.36 17.48 18.74
C ALA A 672 -0.07 18.95 18.75
N ALA A 673 -0.59 19.42 17.62
CA ALA A 673 -1.26 20.71 17.51
C ALA A 673 -2.77 20.48 17.41
N VAL A 674 -3.57 21.18 18.20
CA VAL A 674 -5.03 21.21 18.07
C VAL A 674 -5.39 22.44 17.25
N VAL A 675 -6.24 22.27 16.24
CA VAL A 675 -6.64 23.36 15.35
C VAL A 675 -8.15 23.55 15.32
N ASP A 676 -8.58 24.73 14.85
CA ASP A 676 -10.02 25.02 14.73
C ASP A 676 -10.69 24.28 13.57
N ALA A 677 -9.99 23.76 12.57
CA ALA A 677 -10.55 22.89 11.53
C ALA A 677 -10.76 21.46 12.03
N SER A 678 -11.65 20.71 11.38
CA SER A 678 -11.99 19.34 11.77
C SER A 678 -12.39 18.50 10.55
N ILE A 679 -12.78 17.24 10.80
CA ILE A 679 -13.42 16.38 9.80
C ILE A 679 -14.68 17.02 9.16
N ALA A 680 -15.32 17.99 9.80
CA ALA A 680 -16.45 18.71 9.22
C ALA A 680 -16.07 19.52 7.97
N GLU A 681 -14.85 20.08 7.95
CA GLU A 681 -14.30 20.83 6.82
C GLU A 681 -13.44 19.96 5.89
N LEU A 682 -12.89 18.86 6.40
CA LEU A 682 -11.98 17.95 5.70
C LEU A 682 -12.45 16.48 5.72
N PRO A 683 -13.69 16.15 5.30
CA PRO A 683 -14.22 14.79 5.43
C PRO A 683 -13.47 13.71 4.63
N ASP A 684 -12.67 14.06 3.61
CA ASP A 684 -11.87 13.10 2.82
C ASP A 684 -10.50 12.81 3.47
N TRP A 685 -10.15 13.43 4.62
CA TRP A 685 -8.79 13.34 5.20
C TRP A 685 -8.28 11.90 5.40
N GLY A 686 -9.17 10.97 5.73
CA GLY A 686 -8.82 9.55 5.94
C GLY A 686 -8.44 8.83 4.64
N SER A 687 -9.06 9.23 3.52
CA SER A 687 -8.77 8.67 2.19
C SER A 687 -7.68 9.47 1.46
N HIS A 688 -7.56 10.76 1.79
CA HIS A 688 -6.62 11.71 1.23
C HIS A 688 -5.91 12.46 2.36
N PRO A 689 -4.73 11.99 2.81
CA PRO A 689 -3.89 12.77 3.71
C PRO A 689 -3.40 14.03 2.97
N HIS A 690 -3.88 15.18 3.41
CA HIS A 690 -3.59 16.49 2.83
C HIS A 690 -2.16 16.94 3.14
N PRO A 691 -1.43 17.51 2.17
CA PRO A 691 -0.23 18.27 2.45
C PRO A 691 -0.56 19.49 3.32
N VAL A 692 0.22 19.73 4.37
CA VAL A 692 -0.03 20.83 5.31
C VAL A 692 1.07 21.86 5.21
N LEU A 693 0.67 23.13 5.07
CA LEU A 693 1.56 24.26 5.22
C LEU A 693 1.40 24.86 6.61
N TRP A 694 2.47 25.43 7.14
CA TRP A 694 2.52 26.13 8.41
C TRP A 694 3.17 27.51 8.22
N ARG A 695 2.73 28.47 9.03
CA ARG A 695 3.47 29.70 9.30
C ARG A 695 3.14 30.22 10.70
N ALA A 696 4.12 30.90 11.30
CA ALA A 696 3.82 31.89 12.34
C ALA A 696 3.12 33.12 11.73
N PRO A 697 2.35 33.90 12.51
CA PRO A 697 1.75 35.15 12.03
C PRO A 697 2.80 36.08 11.40
N GLY A 698 2.55 36.53 10.17
CA GLY A 698 3.47 37.40 9.41
C GLY A 698 4.68 36.71 8.78
N ALA A 699 4.90 35.40 9.02
CA ALA A 699 5.97 34.63 8.40
C ALA A 699 5.55 34.04 7.03
N PRO A 700 6.51 33.68 6.15
CA PRO A 700 6.20 32.96 4.92
C PRO A 700 5.69 31.54 5.22
N TRP A 701 4.81 31.04 4.36
CA TRP A 701 4.32 29.67 4.41
C TRP A 701 5.43 28.65 4.11
N ARG A 702 5.47 27.57 4.88
CA ARG A 702 6.38 26.44 4.69
C ARG A 702 5.62 25.13 4.74
N ARG A 703 6.04 24.15 3.94
CA ARG A 703 5.46 22.81 3.95
C ARG A 703 5.97 22.02 5.14
N LEU A 704 5.06 21.41 5.90
CA LEU A 704 5.42 20.47 6.95
C LEU A 704 5.90 19.15 6.33
N PRO A 705 7.08 18.65 6.72
CA PRO A 705 7.59 17.39 6.21
C PRO A 705 6.93 16.20 6.93
N PRO A 706 7.05 14.98 6.37
CA PRO A 706 6.63 13.77 7.07
C PRO A 706 7.30 13.63 8.43
N GLY A 707 6.64 12.95 9.36
CA GLY A 707 7.14 12.72 10.72
C GLY A 707 6.20 11.79 11.48
N ASP A 708 6.24 11.88 12.81
CA ASP A 708 5.48 10.98 13.69
C ASP A 708 4.46 11.75 14.57
N GLU A 709 4.32 13.06 14.37
CA GLU A 709 3.46 13.97 15.14
C GLU A 709 2.11 14.22 14.44
N SER A 710 1.15 14.77 15.18
CA SER A 710 -0.25 14.86 14.72
C SER A 710 -0.85 16.26 14.84
N VAL A 711 -1.84 16.51 13.99
CA VAL A 711 -2.74 17.65 14.02
C VAL A 711 -4.15 17.13 14.32
N PHE A 712 -4.72 17.57 15.44
CA PHE A 712 -6.06 17.21 15.89
C PHE A 712 -7.04 18.33 15.60
N GLY A 713 -8.29 17.96 15.32
CA GLY A 713 -9.36 18.93 15.11
C GLY A 713 -10.05 19.32 16.42
N ARG A 714 -10.99 20.26 16.31
CA ARG A 714 -11.72 20.86 17.44
C ARG A 714 -12.80 19.96 18.06
N LEU A 715 -13.18 18.85 17.44
CA LEU A 715 -14.36 18.07 17.83
C LEU A 715 -14.02 17.04 18.92
N CYS A 716 -15.00 16.71 19.75
CA CYS A 716 -14.90 15.67 20.78
C CYS A 716 -15.06 14.26 20.20
N MET A 717 -14.31 13.96 19.13
CA MET A 717 -14.28 12.64 18.49
C MET A 717 -12.85 12.14 18.42
N GLU A 718 -12.62 10.91 18.86
CA GLU A 718 -11.27 10.32 18.88
C GLU A 718 -10.59 10.29 17.51
N HIS A 719 -11.40 10.17 16.46
CA HIS A 719 -10.96 10.15 15.06
C HIS A 719 -10.92 11.54 14.42
N ASP A 720 -11.19 12.64 15.14
CA ASP A 720 -11.03 14.00 14.59
C ASP A 720 -9.53 14.38 14.54
N ARG A 721 -8.83 13.75 13.60
CA ARG A 721 -7.39 13.87 13.39
C ARG A 721 -7.12 14.25 11.94
N PRO A 722 -7.37 15.51 11.54
CA PRO A 722 -7.24 15.95 10.15
C PRO A 722 -5.90 15.60 9.49
N ARG A 723 -4.82 15.46 10.27
CA ARG A 723 -3.54 14.97 9.75
C ARG A 723 -2.67 14.32 10.83
N ALA A 724 -2.14 13.13 10.56
CA ALA A 724 -1.17 12.45 11.44
C ALA A 724 0.05 11.97 10.66
N GLY A 725 1.25 12.03 11.23
CA GLY A 725 2.48 11.64 10.55
C GLY A 725 3.19 12.82 9.88
N LEU A 726 3.25 13.95 10.59
CA LEU A 726 4.03 15.13 10.22
C LEU A 726 5.16 15.38 11.23
N THR A 727 6.12 16.21 10.85
CA THR A 727 7.00 16.85 11.82
C THR A 727 6.52 18.28 12.03
N LEU A 728 6.00 18.57 13.22
CA LEU A 728 5.62 19.92 13.62
C LEU A 728 6.89 20.75 13.92
N PRO A 729 6.87 22.06 13.65
CA PRO A 729 7.96 22.96 14.00
C PRO A 729 8.25 22.96 15.50
N ASP A 730 9.53 23.07 15.88
CA ASP A 730 9.92 23.14 17.30
C ASP A 730 9.28 24.34 18.02
N GLY A 731 9.05 25.44 17.30
CA GLY A 731 8.42 26.66 17.81
C GLY A 731 6.95 26.83 17.45
N ILE A 732 6.23 25.75 17.10
CA ILE A 732 4.78 25.84 16.86
C ILE A 732 4.08 26.34 18.13
N ALA A 733 3.15 27.28 17.99
CA ALA A 733 2.46 27.90 19.11
C ALA A 733 0.98 28.17 18.79
N GLU A 734 0.20 28.44 19.85
CA GLU A 734 -1.16 28.98 19.70
C GLU A 734 -1.13 30.27 18.86
N GLY A 735 -2.11 30.41 17.96
CA GLY A 735 -2.19 31.51 17.00
C GLY A 735 -1.39 31.31 15.72
N ASP A 736 -0.55 30.27 15.61
CA ASP A 736 0.03 29.88 14.33
C ASP A 736 -1.06 29.43 13.34
N HIS A 737 -0.73 29.48 12.05
CA HIS A 737 -1.68 29.11 11.01
C HIS A 737 -1.24 27.86 10.26
N LEU A 738 -2.21 26.98 10.00
CA LEU A 738 -2.04 25.87 9.07
C LEU A 738 -2.93 26.04 7.83
N LEU A 739 -2.48 25.46 6.72
CA LEU A 739 -3.23 25.39 5.48
C LEU A 739 -3.19 23.96 4.96
N PHE A 740 -4.32 23.26 5.04
CA PHE A 740 -4.51 21.94 4.45
C PHE A 740 -4.77 22.12 2.95
N LEU A 741 -3.77 21.77 2.13
CA LEU A 741 -3.85 21.86 0.68
C LEU A 741 -4.72 20.73 0.12
N ASP A 742 -5.00 20.80 -1.19
CA ASP A 742 -5.64 19.72 -1.94
C ASP A 742 -7.03 19.33 -1.37
N ALA A 743 -7.75 20.30 -0.80
CA ALA A 743 -9.04 20.13 -0.15
C ALA A 743 -10.21 20.64 -1.01
N GLY A 744 -10.03 20.67 -2.33
CA GLY A 744 -11.03 21.16 -3.27
C GLY A 744 -11.89 20.07 -3.89
N ALA A 745 -11.60 18.78 -3.70
CA ALA A 745 -12.42 17.69 -4.22
C ALA A 745 -12.91 16.83 -3.06
N TYR A 746 -14.22 16.57 -3.00
CA TYR A 746 -14.89 15.78 -1.96
C TYR A 746 -14.88 16.40 -0.57
N ASP A 747 -13.81 17.07 -0.12
CA ASP A 747 -13.88 17.85 1.13
C ASP A 747 -14.90 18.98 1.03
N ALA A 748 -14.86 19.71 -0.08
CA ALA A 748 -15.79 20.81 -0.34
C ALA A 748 -17.25 20.34 -0.51
N SER A 749 -17.47 19.19 -1.16
CA SER A 749 -18.83 18.69 -1.45
C SER A 749 -19.45 17.87 -0.32
N MET A 750 -18.63 17.22 0.50
CA MET A 750 -19.06 16.39 1.62
C MET A 750 -18.96 17.10 2.97
N SER A 751 -18.51 18.37 3.01
CA SER A 751 -18.50 19.17 4.23
C SER A 751 -19.87 19.16 4.89
N PHE A 752 -19.89 19.07 6.21
CA PHE A 752 -21.11 18.96 7.00
C PHE A 752 -21.07 19.87 8.21
N ARG A 753 -22.22 20.15 8.82
CA ARG A 753 -22.33 20.98 10.03
C ARG A 753 -22.39 20.07 11.24
N PHE A 754 -21.29 19.96 11.97
CA PHE A 754 -21.20 19.21 13.21
C PHE A 754 -20.24 19.93 14.16
N GLY A 755 -20.70 20.23 15.38
CA GLY A 755 -19.93 21.04 16.33
C GLY A 755 -19.65 22.48 15.88
N VAL A 756 -20.52 23.05 15.04
CA VAL A 756 -20.54 24.45 14.56
C VAL A 756 -21.92 25.04 14.62
#